data_AF-A0A970H894-F1
#
_entry.id   AF-A0A970H894-F1
#
_cell.length_a   1.000
_cell.length_b   1.000
_cell.length_c   1.000
_cell.angle_alpha   90.00
_cell.angle_beta   90.00
_cell.angle_gamma   90.00
#
_symmetry.space_group_name_H-M   'P 1'
#
loop_
_entity.id
_entity.type
_entity.pdbx_description
1 polymer ?
#
loop_
_entity_poly.entity_id
_entity_poly.type
_entity_poly.pdbx_seq_one_letter_code
_entity_poly.pdbx_strand_id
1 'polypeptide(L)'
;MKAATDRARGEIWWALVLALAAGLFFLALGAIRAPLATLDGDEGTYLAMATSLVRDGDLRFTEADRAWAEAHPAGPVNLILQQGAEGVAYSKPVAYALWAAPFVFLLGEIGMGAANGVALLFGLLAAWAWLRRRCAAGRAALLLVTFAGAGALVPQLAWWMTEPLQIGLALAGLSLALGAARPVTTASPGWWATRLDRPWALPAGAVLLGLLTSLREPNLLLALLPAGYWLLARSWRRAFVALTLMLATVALVLAATAMLEGSRNPYRAVRASFDAASGYPAGPGAAAVMAQFEEHRATQTLQVRPRFEPERSAVATLTFLVGRHTGLLVYFPFLVALVPAALRRPDRLTFVLLAGAAASAVFYLVWMPGNYFGGESFVGNRYFLPALALFLFAPTGAPGRLAIVSSWILALIAGGSAALSVARYTAIDPGSQSHAHAGLFRLLPYESTARTIAGRRDRYWSDDFLRFTDPFAEVASGSFRLQAGAPPAEVILATYWPGTPLRLLVAAEGAGAVLEVRDWAGRWRFALTGPGEPMARRLLTLEPSRPWRWHSFWWTPDSPSYRVRALTFRLRTPTGEGEARVRYLGRGDALAELVSAQLLTGSLPTGGRAGGETWLTLTVENTGTAPWSSGAPLPVLWGYRLYDADGVLAGEGRARLPREIVPGEELTQELAIGWPQEPGRYRLEVDLVREDLAWFGDTGGGPLLAGEVEITPRPGP
;
A
#
# COMPACT_ATOMS: atom_id res chain seq x y z
N MET A 1 42.56 33.67 -12.88
CA MET A 1 41.92 32.68 -13.79
C MET A 1 42.03 31.25 -13.26
N LYS A 2 43.22 30.61 -13.29
CA LYS A 2 43.51 29.22 -12.86
C LYS A 2 42.62 28.65 -11.73
N ALA A 3 42.63 29.25 -10.53
CA ALA A 3 41.85 28.77 -9.38
C ALA A 3 40.31 28.70 -9.59
N ALA A 4 39.74 29.48 -10.52
CA ALA A 4 38.33 29.39 -10.88
C ALA A 4 38.07 28.19 -11.80
N THR A 5 39.00 27.93 -12.74
CA THR A 5 39.01 26.75 -13.61
C THR A 5 39.17 25.47 -12.79
N ASP A 6 40.07 25.46 -11.81
CA ASP A 6 40.30 24.32 -10.93
C ASP A 6 39.09 24.07 -10.01
N ARG A 7 38.47 25.13 -9.47
CA ARG A 7 37.20 25.02 -8.74
C ARG A 7 36.08 24.44 -9.61
N ALA A 8 35.97 24.86 -10.87
CA ALA A 8 34.98 24.34 -11.81
C ALA A 8 35.23 22.86 -12.16
N ARG A 9 36.48 22.47 -12.40
CA ARG A 9 36.90 21.07 -12.59
C ARG A 9 36.55 20.23 -11.36
N GLY A 10 36.86 20.70 -10.15
CA GLY A 10 36.51 20.01 -8.92
C GLY A 10 35.01 19.83 -8.72
N GLU A 11 34.17 20.80 -9.09
CA GLU A 11 32.71 20.65 -9.01
C GLU A 11 32.14 19.72 -10.10
N ILE A 12 32.79 19.60 -11.26
CA ILE A 12 32.46 18.57 -12.27
C ILE A 12 32.84 17.17 -11.74
N TRP A 13 34.03 17.00 -11.16
CA TRP A 13 34.43 15.73 -10.52
C TRP A 13 33.46 15.30 -9.43
N TRP A 14 33.04 16.22 -8.54
CA TRP A 14 32.02 15.92 -7.54
C TRP A 14 30.66 15.56 -8.15
N ALA A 15 30.25 16.21 -9.25
CA ALA A 15 29.03 15.84 -9.95
C ALA A 15 29.11 14.43 -10.58
N LEU A 16 30.28 14.03 -11.10
CA LEU A 16 30.51 12.67 -11.63
C LEU A 16 30.50 11.61 -10.51
N VAL A 17 31.19 11.87 -9.39
CA VAL A 17 31.20 10.98 -8.20
C VAL A 17 29.78 10.80 -7.64
N LEU A 18 29.00 11.87 -7.56
CA LEU A 18 27.63 11.81 -7.06
C LEU A 18 26.66 11.22 -8.10
N ALA A 19 26.93 11.33 -9.39
CA ALA A 19 26.17 10.62 -10.43
C ALA A 19 26.45 9.10 -10.41
N LEU A 20 27.69 8.69 -10.13
CA LEU A 20 28.02 7.28 -9.90
C LEU A 20 27.36 6.75 -8.62
N ALA A 21 27.39 7.53 -7.52
CA ALA A 21 26.67 7.19 -6.29
C ALA A 21 25.15 7.10 -6.52
N ALA A 22 24.58 8.00 -7.33
CA ALA A 22 23.20 7.92 -7.78
C ALA A 22 22.93 6.62 -8.58
N GLY A 23 23.80 6.28 -9.52
CA GLY A 23 23.69 5.04 -10.31
C GLY A 23 23.69 3.78 -9.43
N LEU A 24 24.60 3.69 -8.45
CA LEU A 24 24.64 2.57 -7.50
C LEU A 24 23.40 2.53 -6.60
N PHE A 25 22.93 3.69 -6.12
CA PHE A 25 21.68 3.84 -5.37
C PHE A 25 20.45 3.43 -6.20
N PHE A 26 20.41 3.75 -7.49
CA PHE A 26 19.30 3.41 -8.38
C PHE A 26 19.36 1.99 -8.93
N LEU A 27 20.53 1.34 -8.99
CA LEU A 27 20.62 -0.11 -9.15
C LEU A 27 20.05 -0.81 -7.91
N ALA A 28 20.37 -0.33 -6.71
CA ALA A 28 19.87 -0.89 -5.45
C ALA A 28 18.37 -0.64 -5.22
N LEU A 29 17.80 0.48 -5.70
CA LEU A 29 16.35 0.71 -5.72
C LEU A 29 15.66 0.07 -6.93
N GLY A 30 16.35 -0.15 -8.05
CA GLY A 30 15.84 -0.93 -9.19
C GLY A 30 15.58 -2.39 -8.83
N ALA A 31 16.23 -2.89 -7.78
CA ALA A 31 15.92 -4.18 -7.19
C ALA A 31 14.57 -4.22 -6.42
N ILE A 32 13.88 -3.09 -6.20
CA ILE A 32 12.51 -3.09 -5.62
C ILE A 32 11.53 -3.83 -6.54
N ARG A 33 11.67 -3.64 -7.87
CA ARG A 33 10.85 -4.31 -8.88
C ARG A 33 11.57 -4.32 -10.22
N ALA A 34 11.78 -5.51 -10.77
CA ALA A 34 12.24 -5.65 -12.14
C ALA A 34 11.14 -5.18 -13.11
N PRO A 35 11.42 -4.23 -14.02
CA PRO A 35 10.54 -3.95 -15.14
C PRO A 35 10.30 -5.25 -15.93
N LEU A 36 9.07 -5.45 -16.44
CA LEU A 36 8.55 -6.69 -17.06
C LEU A 36 8.14 -7.83 -16.10
N ALA A 37 8.49 -7.83 -14.81
CA ALA A 37 8.14 -8.96 -13.93
C ALA A 37 6.66 -9.02 -13.55
N THR A 38 6.02 -7.86 -13.33
CA THR A 38 4.58 -7.66 -13.15
C THR A 38 4.19 -6.27 -13.69
N LEU A 39 2.90 -6.03 -13.87
CA LEU A 39 2.31 -4.71 -14.13
C LEU A 39 1.38 -4.34 -12.97
N ASP A 40 1.64 -3.23 -12.27
CA ASP A 40 0.84 -2.83 -11.10
C ASP A 40 -0.12 -1.67 -11.44
N GLY A 41 -1.32 -1.71 -10.88
CA GLY A 41 -2.25 -0.57 -10.89
C GLY A 41 -2.63 -0.11 -12.30
N ASP A 42 -2.17 1.08 -12.69
CA ASP A 42 -2.53 1.71 -13.97
C ASP A 42 -1.60 1.31 -15.13
N GLU A 43 -0.46 0.68 -14.87
CA GLU A 43 0.60 0.44 -15.88
C GLU A 43 0.10 -0.41 -17.05
N GLY A 44 -0.66 -1.47 -16.76
CA GLY A 44 -1.26 -2.32 -17.78
C GLY A 44 -2.20 -1.56 -18.71
N THR A 45 -2.96 -0.60 -18.17
CA THR A 45 -3.83 0.26 -18.99
C THR A 45 -3.02 1.21 -19.87
N TYR A 46 -1.95 1.82 -19.35
CA TYR A 46 -1.11 2.73 -20.13
C TYR A 46 -0.32 2.01 -21.24
N LEU A 47 0.17 0.80 -20.96
CA LEU A 47 0.83 -0.06 -21.95
C LEU A 47 -0.16 -0.47 -23.05
N ALA A 48 -1.35 -0.95 -22.66
CA ALA A 48 -2.39 -1.38 -23.60
C ALA A 48 -2.81 -0.24 -24.56
N MET A 49 -3.00 0.97 -24.04
CA MET A 49 -3.29 2.15 -24.86
C MET A 49 -2.17 2.47 -25.86
N ALA A 50 -0.91 2.39 -25.44
CA ALA A 50 0.23 2.62 -26.33
C ALA A 50 0.34 1.52 -27.41
N THR A 51 0.03 0.27 -27.05
CA THR A 51 0.00 -0.88 -27.97
C THR A 51 -1.14 -0.79 -28.99
N SER A 52 -2.36 -0.39 -28.59
CA SER A 52 -3.49 -0.16 -29.52
C SER A 52 -3.16 0.92 -30.54
N LEU A 53 -2.66 2.08 -30.09
CA LEU A 53 -2.22 3.18 -30.96
C LEU A 53 -1.11 2.77 -31.96
N VAL A 54 -0.35 1.73 -31.67
CA VAL A 54 0.66 1.13 -32.56
C VAL A 54 0.09 0.07 -33.50
N ARG A 55 -0.97 -0.64 -33.09
CA ARG A 55 -1.59 -1.75 -33.82
C ARG A 55 -2.63 -1.28 -34.85
N ASP A 56 -3.50 -0.35 -34.49
CA ASP A 56 -4.64 0.12 -35.29
C ASP A 56 -4.84 1.64 -35.25
N GLY A 57 -4.30 2.33 -34.24
CA GLY A 57 -4.29 3.80 -34.19
C GLY A 57 -5.51 4.43 -33.51
N ASP A 58 -6.39 3.65 -32.87
CA ASP A 58 -7.42 4.16 -31.97
C ASP A 58 -7.25 3.67 -30.52
N LEU A 59 -8.26 3.90 -29.67
CA LEU A 59 -8.27 3.49 -28.26
C LEU A 59 -9.57 2.75 -27.87
N ARG A 60 -10.27 2.16 -28.85
CA ARG A 60 -11.40 1.25 -28.62
C ARG A 60 -10.88 -0.07 -28.06
N PHE A 61 -11.66 -0.73 -27.23
CA PHE A 61 -11.30 -2.05 -26.68
C PHE A 61 -11.91 -3.14 -27.55
N THR A 62 -11.08 -3.81 -28.34
CA THR A 62 -11.47 -4.82 -29.33
C THR A 62 -11.18 -6.25 -28.86
N GLU A 63 -11.55 -7.25 -29.66
CA GLU A 63 -11.13 -8.63 -29.39
C GLU A 63 -9.61 -8.83 -29.53
N ALA A 64 -8.91 -8.01 -30.33
CA ALA A 64 -7.45 -8.02 -30.40
C ALA A 64 -6.80 -7.47 -29.11
N ASP A 65 -7.46 -6.53 -28.43
CA ASP A 65 -7.04 -6.03 -27.12
C ASP A 65 -7.25 -7.06 -26.02
N ARG A 66 -8.40 -7.73 -26.02
CA ARG A 66 -8.67 -8.88 -25.14
C ARG A 66 -7.62 -9.96 -25.33
N ALA A 67 -7.34 -10.36 -26.57
CA ALA A 67 -6.36 -11.40 -26.88
C ALA A 67 -4.94 -11.02 -26.41
N TRP A 68 -4.53 -9.76 -26.57
CA TRP A 68 -3.26 -9.26 -26.02
C TRP A 68 -3.26 -9.24 -24.48
N ALA A 69 -4.34 -8.77 -23.85
CA ALA A 69 -4.47 -8.64 -22.41
C ALA A 69 -4.55 -9.99 -21.68
N GLU A 70 -5.14 -11.01 -22.30
CA GLU A 70 -5.19 -12.39 -21.79
C GLU A 70 -3.85 -13.12 -21.97
N ALA A 71 -3.16 -12.90 -23.09
CA ALA A 71 -1.95 -13.63 -23.48
C ALA A 71 -0.62 -12.93 -23.12
N HIS A 72 -0.65 -11.83 -22.35
CA HIS A 72 0.55 -11.08 -22.00
C HIS A 72 1.56 -11.96 -21.21
N PRO A 73 2.86 -11.97 -21.56
CA PRO A 73 3.88 -12.78 -20.89
C PRO A 73 4.05 -12.60 -19.37
N ALA A 74 3.50 -11.55 -18.76
CA ALA A 74 3.52 -11.30 -17.31
C ALA A 74 2.27 -11.86 -16.59
N GLY A 75 1.42 -12.59 -17.29
CA GLY A 75 0.07 -12.95 -16.87
C GLY A 75 -0.97 -11.90 -17.30
N PRO A 76 -2.27 -12.20 -17.16
CA PRO A 76 -3.33 -11.35 -17.67
C PRO A 76 -3.33 -9.92 -17.08
N VAL A 77 -3.64 -8.94 -17.92
CA VAL A 77 -3.43 -7.51 -17.64
C VAL A 77 -4.63 -6.86 -16.96
N ASN A 78 -4.40 -6.23 -15.80
CA ASN A 78 -5.41 -5.39 -15.17
C ASN A 78 -5.65 -4.10 -15.99
N LEU A 79 -6.88 -3.93 -16.49
CA LEU A 79 -7.28 -2.83 -17.38
C LEU A 79 -8.39 -1.97 -16.78
N ILE A 80 -8.29 -0.64 -16.95
CA ILE A 80 -9.35 0.31 -16.57
C ILE A 80 -9.94 0.87 -17.85
N LEU A 81 -11.17 0.43 -18.16
CA LEU A 81 -11.89 0.70 -19.40
C LEU A 81 -13.12 1.58 -19.13
N GLN A 82 -13.62 2.27 -20.14
CA GLN A 82 -14.81 3.12 -20.10
C GLN A 82 -15.82 2.76 -21.18
N GLN A 83 -17.09 2.89 -20.86
CA GLN A 83 -18.21 2.75 -21.78
C GLN A 83 -18.56 4.14 -22.35
N GLY A 84 -18.35 4.30 -23.65
CA GLY A 84 -18.75 5.46 -24.44
C GLY A 84 -20.00 5.18 -25.27
N ALA A 85 -20.44 6.19 -26.05
CA ALA A 85 -21.60 6.04 -26.93
C ALA A 85 -21.36 5.11 -28.14
N GLU A 86 -20.09 4.89 -28.50
CA GLU A 86 -19.67 4.05 -29.65
C GLU A 86 -19.17 2.65 -29.24
N GLY A 87 -19.19 2.30 -27.95
CA GLY A 87 -18.66 1.04 -27.43
C GLY A 87 -17.73 1.23 -26.23
N VAL A 88 -16.82 0.27 -26.01
CA VAL A 88 -15.83 0.31 -24.92
C VAL A 88 -14.51 0.89 -25.43
N ALA A 89 -13.84 1.70 -24.60
CA ALA A 89 -12.53 2.28 -24.84
C ALA A 89 -11.64 2.21 -23.58
N TYR A 90 -10.35 2.47 -23.72
CA TYR A 90 -9.46 2.65 -22.57
C TYR A 90 -9.77 3.94 -21.78
N SER A 91 -9.46 3.97 -20.48
CA SER A 91 -9.85 5.07 -19.56
C SER A 91 -8.67 5.68 -18.78
N LYS A 92 -7.74 6.31 -19.49
CA LYS A 92 -6.65 7.15 -18.93
C LYS A 92 -6.31 8.30 -19.89
N PRO A 93 -5.59 9.35 -19.47
CA PRO A 93 -5.22 10.46 -20.36
C PRO A 93 -4.35 10.05 -21.56
N VAL A 94 -4.96 10.11 -22.75
CA VAL A 94 -4.35 9.84 -24.07
C VAL A 94 -2.98 10.48 -24.31
N ALA A 95 -2.67 11.62 -23.69
CA ALA A 95 -1.39 12.32 -23.86
C ALA A 95 -0.15 11.51 -23.44
N TYR A 96 -0.28 10.55 -22.52
CA TYR A 96 0.84 9.66 -22.19
C TYR A 96 1.00 8.53 -23.22
N ALA A 97 -0.11 7.93 -23.65
CA ALA A 97 -0.10 6.88 -24.67
C ALA A 97 0.43 7.40 -26.02
N LEU A 98 0.01 8.60 -26.45
CA LEU A 98 0.56 9.28 -27.64
C LEU A 98 2.05 9.62 -27.53
N TRP A 99 2.56 9.90 -26.32
CA TRP A 99 3.99 10.11 -26.10
C TRP A 99 4.78 8.78 -26.15
N ALA A 100 4.21 7.70 -25.64
CA ALA A 100 4.86 6.40 -25.56
C ALA A 100 4.79 5.58 -26.86
N ALA A 101 3.70 5.67 -27.62
CA ALA A 101 3.46 4.87 -28.83
C ALA A 101 4.63 4.88 -29.84
N PRO A 102 5.31 6.01 -30.16
CA PRO A 102 6.48 5.99 -31.04
C PRO A 102 7.67 5.18 -30.49
N PHE A 103 7.82 5.09 -29.17
CA PHE A 103 8.85 4.25 -28.54
C PHE A 103 8.42 2.79 -28.48
N VAL A 104 7.13 2.51 -28.25
CA VAL A 104 6.57 1.15 -28.26
C VAL A 104 6.63 0.53 -29.67
N PHE A 105 6.37 1.31 -30.72
CA PHE A 105 6.58 0.90 -32.11
C PHE A 105 8.05 0.53 -32.42
N LEU A 106 9.02 1.27 -31.88
CA LEU A 106 10.44 1.07 -32.17
C LEU A 106 11.12 0.00 -31.30
N LEU A 107 10.61 -0.26 -30.09
CA LEU A 107 11.31 -1.04 -29.06
C LEU A 107 10.44 -2.12 -28.40
N GLY A 108 9.15 -2.24 -28.77
CA GLY A 108 8.18 -3.04 -28.02
C GLY A 108 7.89 -2.44 -26.63
N GLU A 109 7.41 -3.26 -25.70
CA GLU A 109 6.90 -2.81 -24.39
C GLU A 109 7.93 -2.01 -23.57
N ILE A 110 9.21 -2.35 -23.66
CA ILE A 110 10.32 -1.58 -23.02
C ILE A 110 10.43 -0.14 -23.53
N GLY A 111 9.79 0.18 -24.66
CA GLY A 111 9.57 1.53 -25.16
C GLY A 111 8.89 2.46 -24.15
N MET A 112 8.04 1.94 -23.25
CA MET A 112 7.47 2.72 -22.14
C MET A 112 8.56 3.29 -21.21
N GLY A 113 9.56 2.47 -20.86
CA GLY A 113 10.72 2.87 -20.07
C GLY A 113 11.61 3.88 -20.83
N ALA A 114 11.81 3.67 -22.13
CA ALA A 114 12.55 4.61 -22.98
C ALA A 114 11.85 5.98 -23.08
N ALA A 115 10.53 6.00 -23.29
CA ALA A 115 9.71 7.21 -23.33
C ALA A 115 9.79 8.00 -22.00
N ASN A 116 9.75 7.30 -20.86
CA ASN A 116 9.92 7.90 -19.53
C ASN A 116 11.34 8.46 -19.32
N GLY A 117 12.38 7.73 -19.73
CA GLY A 117 13.77 8.17 -19.64
C GLY A 117 14.06 9.41 -20.51
N VAL A 118 13.57 9.44 -21.75
CA VAL A 118 13.73 10.59 -22.66
C VAL A 118 12.99 11.82 -22.16
N ALA A 119 11.77 11.67 -21.64
CA ALA A 119 11.02 12.80 -21.08
C ALA A 119 11.70 13.43 -19.86
N LEU A 120 12.20 12.59 -18.94
CA LEU A 120 12.94 13.06 -17.76
C LEU A 120 14.26 13.74 -18.18
N LEU A 121 15.01 13.14 -19.12
CA LEU A 121 16.25 13.73 -19.66
C LEU A 121 15.99 15.10 -20.31
N PHE A 122 14.94 15.24 -21.12
CA PHE A 122 14.55 16.51 -21.73
C PHE A 122 14.27 17.60 -20.67
N GLY A 123 13.51 17.26 -19.62
CA GLY A 123 13.28 18.15 -18.48
C GLY A 123 14.58 18.55 -17.76
N LEU A 124 15.46 17.59 -17.48
CA LEU A 124 16.75 17.84 -16.84
C LEU A 124 17.69 18.69 -17.70
N LEU A 125 17.67 18.55 -19.03
CA LEU A 125 18.44 19.39 -19.96
C LEU A 125 17.92 20.84 -20.02
N ALA A 126 16.60 21.03 -19.94
CA ALA A 126 16.01 22.37 -19.83
C ALA A 126 16.33 23.02 -18.47
N ALA A 127 16.25 22.25 -17.37
CA ALA A 127 16.64 22.71 -16.03
C ALA A 127 18.15 22.99 -15.92
N TRP A 128 19.00 22.23 -16.62
CA TRP A 128 20.41 22.54 -16.80
C TRP A 128 20.60 23.90 -17.49
N ALA A 129 19.92 24.16 -18.61
CA ALA A 129 20.01 25.44 -19.30
C ALA A 129 19.58 26.61 -18.39
N TRP A 130 18.56 26.42 -17.55
CA TRP A 130 18.17 27.37 -16.50
C TRP A 130 19.25 27.61 -15.46
N LEU A 131 19.76 26.54 -14.81
CA LEU A 131 20.80 26.62 -13.77
C LEU A 131 22.07 27.29 -14.31
N ARG A 132 22.43 26.98 -15.55
CA ARG A 132 23.59 27.52 -16.25
C ARG A 132 23.50 29.03 -16.50
N ARG A 133 22.32 29.66 -16.48
CA ARG A 133 22.21 31.15 -16.47
C ARG A 133 22.74 31.79 -15.19
N ARG A 134 22.80 31.05 -14.08
CA ARG A 134 23.07 31.62 -12.73
C ARG A 134 24.30 31.04 -12.04
N CYS A 135 24.90 29.98 -12.58
CA CYS A 135 26.11 29.40 -12.01
C CYS A 135 27.01 28.72 -13.07
N ALA A 136 28.25 28.42 -12.66
CA ALA A 136 29.23 27.71 -13.49
C ALA A 136 28.80 26.26 -13.79
N ALA A 137 29.39 25.65 -14.82
CA ALA A 137 29.02 24.30 -15.28
C ALA A 137 29.06 23.23 -14.19
N GLY A 138 30.16 23.14 -13.41
CA GLY A 138 30.26 22.20 -12.29
C GLY A 138 29.20 22.43 -11.21
N ARG A 139 28.87 23.69 -10.89
CA ARG A 139 27.83 24.01 -9.91
C ARG A 139 26.44 23.61 -10.41
N ALA A 140 26.12 23.88 -11.68
CA ALA A 140 24.87 23.43 -12.28
C ALA A 140 24.77 21.90 -12.31
N ALA A 141 25.88 21.21 -12.59
CA ALA A 141 25.93 19.74 -12.63
C ALA A 141 25.68 19.17 -11.22
N LEU A 142 26.39 19.67 -10.22
CA LEU A 142 26.22 19.30 -8.83
C LEU A 142 24.78 19.49 -8.34
N LEU A 143 24.10 20.58 -8.73
CA LEU A 143 22.71 20.82 -8.36
C LEU A 143 21.73 19.91 -9.09
N LEU A 144 21.92 19.68 -10.39
CA LEU A 144 21.06 18.80 -11.19
C LEU A 144 21.18 17.33 -10.75
N VAL A 145 22.41 16.88 -10.51
CA VAL A 145 22.71 15.55 -9.96
C VAL A 145 22.19 15.42 -8.53
N THR A 146 22.27 16.45 -7.69
CA THR A 146 21.65 16.41 -6.35
C THR A 146 20.13 16.36 -6.42
N PHE A 147 19.50 17.11 -7.33
CA PHE A 147 18.05 17.07 -7.53
C PHE A 147 17.58 15.68 -8.00
N ALA A 148 18.12 15.19 -9.13
CA ALA A 148 17.71 13.89 -9.67
C ALA A 148 18.17 12.70 -8.82
N GLY A 149 19.34 12.82 -8.19
CA GLY A 149 20.06 11.73 -7.49
C GLY A 149 19.76 11.59 -6.00
N ALA A 150 19.64 12.69 -5.26
CA ALA A 150 19.38 12.66 -3.80
C ALA A 150 17.86 12.63 -3.50
N GLY A 151 17.15 11.68 -4.13
CA GLY A 151 15.73 11.45 -3.95
C GLY A 151 15.16 10.39 -4.91
N ALA A 152 13.94 9.94 -4.62
CA ALA A 152 13.21 8.91 -5.37
C ALA A 152 12.57 9.45 -6.66
N LEU A 153 13.35 10.14 -7.51
CA LEU A 153 12.93 10.60 -8.85
C LEU A 153 13.25 9.56 -9.94
N VAL A 154 14.50 9.10 -10.02
CA VAL A 154 14.92 8.09 -11.02
C VAL A 154 14.29 6.70 -10.80
N PRO A 155 14.02 6.21 -9.57
CA PRO A 155 13.31 4.94 -9.37
C PRO A 155 11.93 4.90 -10.03
N GLN A 156 11.29 6.06 -10.21
CA GLN A 156 9.99 6.17 -10.90
C GLN A 156 10.07 5.77 -12.39
N LEU A 157 11.27 5.62 -12.97
CA LEU A 157 11.47 5.07 -14.31
C LEU A 157 11.21 3.55 -14.38
N ALA A 158 11.25 2.83 -13.25
CA ALA A 158 10.93 1.41 -13.19
C ALA A 158 9.41 1.14 -13.33
N TRP A 159 8.58 2.17 -13.09
CA TRP A 159 7.14 2.13 -13.31
C TRP A 159 6.78 2.75 -14.67
N TRP A 160 5.95 2.06 -15.45
CA TRP A 160 5.47 2.49 -16.78
C TRP A 160 4.27 3.44 -16.66
N MET A 161 4.51 4.49 -15.86
CA MET A 161 3.52 5.46 -15.39
C MET A 161 3.83 6.86 -15.92
N THR A 162 2.83 7.74 -15.88
CA THR A 162 2.90 9.11 -16.40
C THR A 162 3.95 10.01 -15.74
N GLU A 163 4.41 9.67 -14.54
CA GLU A 163 5.08 10.62 -13.64
C GLU A 163 6.46 11.11 -14.12
N PRO A 164 7.35 10.29 -14.74
CA PRO A 164 8.55 10.80 -15.40
C PRO A 164 8.26 11.81 -16.53
N LEU A 165 7.18 11.61 -17.29
CA LEU A 165 6.71 12.60 -18.27
C LEU A 165 6.22 13.88 -17.57
N GLN A 166 5.45 13.77 -16.50
CA GLN A 166 5.00 14.94 -15.73
C GLN A 166 6.19 15.73 -15.13
N ILE A 167 7.21 15.06 -14.57
CA ILE A 167 8.43 15.70 -14.09
C ILE A 167 9.17 16.39 -15.26
N GLY A 168 9.31 15.71 -16.39
CA GLY A 168 9.93 16.23 -17.61
C GLY A 168 9.27 17.51 -18.12
N LEU A 169 7.94 17.47 -18.28
CA LEU A 169 7.12 18.61 -18.72
C LEU A 169 7.12 19.75 -17.69
N ALA A 170 7.10 19.47 -16.40
CA ALA A 170 7.22 20.50 -15.35
C ALA A 170 8.58 21.22 -15.42
N LEU A 171 9.68 20.47 -15.46
CA LEU A 171 11.03 21.03 -15.54
C LEU A 171 11.24 21.86 -16.81
N ALA A 172 10.85 21.33 -17.98
CA ALA A 172 11.01 22.01 -19.25
C ALA A 172 10.06 23.21 -19.39
N GLY A 173 8.78 23.01 -19.08
CA GLY A 173 7.73 24.02 -19.14
C GLY A 173 8.04 25.24 -18.28
N LEU A 174 8.42 25.03 -17.02
CA LEU A 174 8.83 26.11 -16.11
C LEU A 174 10.12 26.79 -16.57
N SER A 175 11.16 26.04 -16.96
CA SER A 175 12.44 26.61 -17.44
C SER A 175 12.26 27.53 -18.66
N LEU A 176 11.31 27.21 -19.54
CA LEU A 176 10.98 27.95 -20.74
C LEU A 176 10.01 29.12 -20.45
N ALA A 177 8.89 28.88 -19.78
CA ALA A 177 7.85 29.88 -19.50
C ALA A 177 8.31 31.00 -18.54
N LEU A 178 9.24 30.68 -17.64
CA LEU A 178 9.84 31.62 -16.70
C LEU A 178 11.27 32.04 -17.10
N GLY A 179 11.80 31.63 -18.26
CA GLY A 179 13.22 31.80 -18.61
C GLY A 179 13.76 33.21 -18.35
N ALA A 180 13.06 34.21 -18.88
CA ALA A 180 13.35 35.64 -18.72
C ALA A 180 12.94 36.26 -17.36
N ALA A 181 12.49 35.48 -16.37
CA ALA A 181 12.00 35.98 -15.08
C ALA A 181 13.10 36.51 -14.15
N ARG A 182 14.34 36.03 -14.31
CA ARG A 182 15.53 36.53 -13.63
C ARG A 182 16.67 36.76 -14.66
N PRO A 183 17.53 37.76 -14.45
CA PRO A 183 18.68 38.00 -15.32
C PRO A 183 19.66 36.81 -15.36
N VAL A 184 20.50 36.78 -16.39
CA VAL A 184 21.70 35.96 -16.44
C VAL A 184 22.75 36.60 -15.51
N THR A 185 23.36 35.80 -14.62
CA THR A 185 24.36 36.28 -13.66
C THR A 185 25.72 35.59 -13.81
N THR A 186 25.85 34.61 -14.70
CA THR A 186 27.14 34.00 -15.05
C THR A 186 27.76 34.68 -16.27
N ALA A 187 29.10 34.73 -16.32
CA ALA A 187 29.83 35.21 -17.50
C ALA A 187 29.77 34.23 -18.70
N SER A 188 29.50 32.95 -18.44
CA SER A 188 29.52 31.89 -19.47
C SER A 188 28.28 30.98 -19.37
N PRO A 189 27.10 31.41 -19.86
CA PRO A 189 25.86 30.63 -19.75
C PRO A 189 25.82 29.42 -20.70
N GLY A 190 26.43 29.53 -21.89
CA GLY A 190 26.35 28.50 -22.94
C GLY A 190 25.10 28.65 -23.82
N TRP A 191 25.10 27.96 -24.97
CA TRP A 191 24.15 28.22 -26.07
C TRP A 191 22.68 28.04 -25.69
N TRP A 192 22.30 26.91 -25.10
CA TRP A 192 20.90 26.66 -24.69
C TRP A 192 20.39 27.66 -23.66
N ALA A 193 21.25 28.07 -22.72
CA ALA A 193 20.88 29.02 -21.65
C ALA A 193 20.53 30.42 -22.19
N THR A 194 21.16 30.88 -23.28
CA THR A 194 20.84 32.17 -23.94
C THR A 194 19.63 32.09 -24.88
N ARG A 195 19.12 30.88 -25.17
CA ARG A 195 17.87 30.69 -25.92
C ARG A 195 16.63 30.86 -25.03
N LEU A 196 16.74 30.67 -23.70
CA LEU A 196 15.63 30.82 -22.74
C LEU A 196 15.07 32.26 -22.60
N ASP A 197 15.73 33.29 -23.16
CA ASP A 197 15.19 34.66 -23.25
C ASP A 197 14.49 34.97 -24.58
N ARG A 198 14.48 34.04 -25.55
CA ARG A 198 13.96 34.31 -26.89
C ARG A 198 12.42 34.30 -26.90
N PRO A 199 11.75 35.07 -27.78
CA PRO A 199 10.29 35.23 -27.77
C PRO A 199 9.48 33.92 -27.88
N TRP A 200 10.06 32.86 -28.46
CA TRP A 200 9.44 31.54 -28.58
C TRP A 200 9.44 30.73 -27.28
N ALA A 201 10.34 31.02 -26.33
CA ALA A 201 10.53 30.22 -25.12
C ALA A 201 9.27 30.21 -24.24
N LEU A 202 8.65 31.38 -24.03
CA LEU A 202 7.44 31.47 -23.23
C LEU A 202 6.25 30.71 -23.87
N PRO A 203 5.94 30.88 -25.17
CA PRO A 203 4.99 30.03 -25.89
C PRO A 203 5.25 28.53 -25.76
N ALA A 204 6.48 28.08 -26.00
CA ALA A 204 6.83 26.66 -25.90
C ALA A 204 6.63 26.12 -24.47
N GLY A 205 7.07 26.88 -23.45
CA GLY A 205 6.87 26.51 -22.06
C GLY A 205 5.39 26.44 -21.66
N ALA A 206 4.55 27.34 -22.17
CA ALA A 206 3.11 27.33 -21.93
C ALA A 206 2.42 26.10 -22.53
N VAL A 207 2.82 25.66 -23.74
CA VAL A 207 2.32 24.43 -24.36
C VAL A 207 2.70 23.21 -23.51
N LEU A 208 3.96 23.08 -23.08
CA LEU A 208 4.39 21.96 -22.23
C LEU A 208 3.65 21.91 -20.88
N LEU A 209 3.30 23.07 -20.31
CA LEU A 209 2.50 23.16 -19.08
C LEU A 209 1.01 22.86 -19.31
N GLY A 210 0.50 23.07 -20.53
CA GLY A 210 -0.82 22.59 -20.95
C GLY A 210 -0.86 21.06 -21.05
N LEU A 211 0.15 20.44 -21.67
CA LEU A 211 0.32 18.97 -21.69
C LEU A 211 0.47 18.39 -20.28
N LEU A 212 1.20 19.07 -19.39
CA LEU A 212 1.31 18.68 -17.99
C LEU A 212 -0.05 18.69 -17.28
N THR A 213 -0.93 19.64 -17.62
CA THR A 213 -2.26 19.79 -17.03
C THR A 213 -3.24 18.72 -17.51
N SER A 214 -3.20 18.34 -18.79
CA SER A 214 -4.08 17.30 -19.33
C SER A 214 -3.76 15.88 -18.83
N LEU A 215 -2.53 15.63 -18.36
CA LEU A 215 -2.17 14.38 -17.69
C LEU A 215 -2.83 14.22 -16.30
N ARG A 216 -3.11 15.32 -15.58
CA ARG A 216 -3.66 15.31 -14.21
C ARG A 216 -4.18 16.69 -13.81
N GLU A 217 -5.51 16.82 -13.63
CA GLU A 217 -6.18 18.11 -13.36
C GLU A 217 -5.49 19.00 -12.28
N PRO A 218 -5.05 18.49 -11.10
CA PRO A 218 -4.28 19.26 -10.10
C PRO A 218 -3.00 19.96 -10.60
N ASN A 219 -2.38 19.50 -11.69
CA ASN A 219 -1.17 20.13 -12.23
C ASN A 219 -1.41 21.54 -12.77
N LEU A 220 -2.67 21.94 -12.95
CA LEU A 220 -3.07 23.33 -13.24
C LEU A 220 -2.44 24.33 -12.24
N LEU A 221 -2.26 23.91 -10.97
CA LEU A 221 -1.61 24.73 -9.93
C LEU A 221 -0.15 25.09 -10.25
N LEU A 222 0.56 24.25 -11.02
CA LEU A 222 1.92 24.52 -11.51
C LEU A 222 1.86 25.32 -12.82
N ALA A 223 0.95 24.94 -13.71
CA ALA A 223 0.83 25.49 -15.06
C ALA A 223 0.42 26.97 -15.07
N LEU A 224 -0.35 27.42 -14.07
CA LEU A 224 -0.71 28.83 -13.88
C LEU A 224 0.42 29.72 -13.33
N LEU A 225 1.49 29.15 -12.75
CA LEU A 225 2.53 29.94 -12.08
C LEU A 225 3.27 30.94 -12.99
N PRO A 226 3.58 30.65 -14.27
CA PRO A 226 4.16 31.64 -15.17
C PRO A 226 3.19 32.77 -15.49
N ALA A 227 1.89 32.48 -15.70
CA ALA A 227 0.89 33.51 -15.94
C ALA A 227 0.74 34.43 -14.71
N GLY A 228 0.63 33.85 -13.51
CA GLY A 228 0.61 34.59 -12.24
C GLY A 228 1.89 35.40 -11.99
N TYR A 229 3.07 34.84 -12.27
CA TYR A 229 4.34 35.57 -12.17
C TYR A 229 4.38 36.77 -13.11
N TRP A 230 4.03 36.59 -14.39
CA TRP A 230 4.06 37.67 -15.38
C TRP A 230 3.01 38.74 -15.10
N LEU A 231 1.85 38.37 -14.52
CA LEU A 231 0.84 39.30 -14.01
C LEU A 231 1.39 40.16 -12.86
N LEU A 232 1.99 39.52 -11.85
CA LEU A 232 2.64 40.23 -10.73
C LEU A 232 3.84 41.08 -11.20
N ALA A 233 4.51 40.68 -12.27
CA ALA A 233 5.55 41.44 -12.97
C ALA A 233 4.99 42.51 -13.94
N ARG A 234 3.69 42.82 -13.88
CA ARG A 234 2.98 43.82 -14.73
C ARG A 234 3.20 43.63 -16.24
N SER A 235 3.57 42.41 -16.63
CA SER A 235 3.92 42.01 -18.00
C SER A 235 2.72 41.36 -18.67
N TRP A 236 1.60 42.10 -18.76
CA TRP A 236 0.29 41.60 -19.17
C TRP A 236 0.31 40.74 -20.45
N ARG A 237 1.03 41.17 -21.50
CA ARG A 237 1.20 40.39 -22.74
C ARG A 237 1.84 39.01 -22.50
N ARG A 238 2.82 38.90 -21.59
CA ARG A 238 3.45 37.61 -21.23
C ARG A 238 2.51 36.74 -20.40
N ALA A 239 1.73 37.35 -19.49
CA ALA A 239 0.74 36.66 -18.69
C ALA A 239 -0.37 36.05 -19.56
N PHE A 240 -0.90 36.85 -20.49
CA PHE A 240 -1.91 36.45 -21.47
C PHE A 240 -1.41 35.31 -22.37
N VAL A 241 -0.25 35.47 -23.02
CA VAL A 241 0.30 34.42 -23.90
C VAL A 241 0.58 33.12 -23.15
N ALA A 242 1.03 33.19 -21.89
CA ALA A 242 1.22 32.00 -21.06
C ALA A 242 -0.10 31.29 -20.75
N LEU A 243 -1.13 32.04 -20.33
CA LEU A 243 -2.44 31.48 -19.99
C LEU A 243 -3.17 30.93 -21.23
N THR A 244 -3.25 31.71 -22.31
CA THR A 244 -3.99 31.36 -23.53
C THR A 244 -3.42 30.11 -24.21
N LEU A 245 -2.08 29.97 -24.31
CA LEU A 245 -1.48 28.80 -24.94
C LEU A 245 -1.56 27.54 -24.07
N MET A 246 -1.45 27.70 -22.74
CA MET A 246 -1.68 26.60 -21.79
C MET A 246 -3.13 26.09 -21.90
N LEU A 247 -4.12 26.99 -21.90
CA LEU A 247 -5.54 26.64 -22.06
C LEU A 247 -5.83 26.03 -23.44
N ALA A 248 -5.28 26.59 -24.52
CA ALA A 248 -5.46 26.06 -25.86
C ALA A 248 -4.90 24.64 -26.01
N THR A 249 -3.76 24.34 -25.38
CA THR A 249 -3.17 22.99 -25.38
C THR A 249 -4.01 22.01 -24.57
N VAL A 250 -4.56 22.42 -23.41
CA VAL A 250 -5.51 21.58 -22.65
C VAL A 250 -6.76 21.29 -23.49
N ALA A 251 -7.34 22.31 -24.14
CA ALA A 251 -8.50 22.13 -25.01
C ALA A 251 -8.21 21.21 -26.21
N LEU A 252 -7.03 21.31 -26.81
CA LEU A 252 -6.59 20.44 -27.91
C LEU A 252 -6.46 18.97 -27.47
N VAL A 253 -5.89 18.70 -26.29
CA VAL A 253 -5.82 17.32 -25.77
C VAL A 253 -7.20 16.78 -25.41
N LEU A 254 -8.10 17.59 -24.83
CA LEU A 254 -9.48 17.17 -24.57
C LEU A 254 -10.27 16.89 -25.86
N ALA A 255 -9.97 17.61 -26.95
CA ALA A 255 -10.52 17.30 -28.27
C ALA A 255 -9.96 15.98 -28.83
N ALA A 256 -8.65 15.75 -28.74
CA ALA A 256 -8.03 14.48 -29.16
C ALA A 256 -8.56 13.27 -28.34
N THR A 257 -8.76 13.47 -27.03
CA THR A 257 -9.41 12.48 -26.13
C THR A 257 -10.80 12.13 -26.64
N ALA A 258 -11.62 13.14 -26.96
CA ALA A 258 -12.98 12.95 -27.47
C ALA A 258 -13.03 12.26 -28.84
N MET A 259 -11.99 12.42 -29.67
CA MET A 259 -11.89 11.78 -30.99
C MET A 259 -11.39 10.32 -30.93
N LEU A 260 -10.51 9.99 -29.96
CA LEU A 260 -9.88 8.67 -29.87
C LEU A 260 -10.61 7.72 -28.91
N GLU A 261 -11.20 8.23 -27.83
CA GLU A 261 -11.86 7.44 -26.78
C GLU A 261 -13.40 7.57 -26.79
N GLY A 262 -13.97 8.38 -27.69
CA GLY A 262 -15.40 8.73 -27.71
C GLY A 262 -15.90 9.52 -26.50
N SER A 263 -15.00 9.96 -25.59
CA SER A 263 -15.36 10.62 -24.32
C SER A 263 -14.58 11.93 -24.12
N ARG A 264 -15.25 12.98 -23.60
CA ARG A 264 -14.63 14.30 -23.41
C ARG A 264 -13.70 14.39 -22.19
N ASN A 265 -13.70 13.39 -21.30
CA ASN A 265 -12.82 13.31 -20.13
C ASN A 265 -12.90 11.88 -19.53
N PRO A 266 -11.83 11.06 -19.56
CA PRO A 266 -11.86 9.68 -19.07
C PRO A 266 -12.14 9.55 -17.57
N TYR A 267 -11.85 10.60 -16.78
CA TYR A 267 -12.19 10.65 -15.36
C TYR A 267 -13.68 10.96 -15.09
N ARG A 268 -14.50 11.14 -16.13
CA ARG A 268 -15.95 11.43 -16.01
C ARG A 268 -16.84 10.49 -16.84
N ALA A 269 -16.26 9.56 -17.60
CA ALA A 269 -17.00 8.49 -18.26
C ALA A 269 -17.48 7.43 -17.26
N VAL A 270 -18.46 6.62 -17.65
CA VAL A 270 -18.79 5.39 -16.92
C VAL A 270 -17.63 4.41 -17.15
N ARG A 271 -16.95 4.01 -16.07
CA ARG A 271 -15.73 3.19 -16.15
C ARG A 271 -15.66 2.15 -15.05
N ALA A 272 -15.05 1.01 -15.36
CA ALA A 272 -14.84 -0.13 -14.47
C ALA A 272 -13.40 -0.66 -14.61
N SER A 273 -13.03 -1.65 -13.79
CA SER A 273 -11.70 -2.29 -13.82
C SER A 273 -11.88 -3.77 -14.10
N PHE A 274 -11.09 -4.32 -15.02
CA PHE A 274 -11.22 -5.67 -15.56
C PHE A 274 -9.90 -6.43 -15.45
N ASP A 275 -9.98 -7.71 -15.13
CA ASP A 275 -8.89 -8.66 -14.97
C ASP A 275 -9.33 -10.08 -15.39
N ALA A 276 -8.47 -11.09 -15.21
CA ALA A 276 -8.82 -12.47 -15.57
C ALA A 276 -9.90 -13.13 -14.70
N ALA A 277 -10.22 -12.59 -13.53
CA ALA A 277 -11.29 -13.10 -12.66
C ALA A 277 -12.64 -12.45 -12.98
N SER A 278 -12.67 -11.18 -13.40
CA SER A 278 -13.88 -10.54 -13.95
C SER A 278 -14.16 -10.94 -15.41
N GLY A 279 -13.11 -11.30 -16.16
CA GLY A 279 -13.14 -11.32 -17.62
C GLY A 279 -13.09 -9.91 -18.23
N TYR A 280 -13.01 -9.85 -19.56
CA TYR A 280 -12.90 -8.60 -20.32
C TYR A 280 -14.14 -8.34 -21.20
N PRO A 281 -14.53 -7.07 -21.42
CA PRO A 281 -15.76 -6.71 -22.15
C PRO A 281 -15.60 -6.73 -23.69
N ALA A 282 -15.04 -7.81 -24.25
CA ALA A 282 -14.97 -8.05 -25.70
C ALA A 282 -15.05 -9.56 -26.03
N GLY A 283 -15.38 -9.92 -27.27
CA GLY A 283 -15.48 -11.32 -27.70
C GLY A 283 -16.62 -12.12 -27.02
N PRO A 284 -16.53 -13.46 -27.02
CA PRO A 284 -17.54 -14.34 -26.40
C PRO A 284 -17.71 -14.07 -24.90
N GLY A 285 -18.97 -13.94 -24.45
CA GLY A 285 -19.30 -13.70 -23.04
C GLY A 285 -19.28 -12.23 -22.59
N ALA A 286 -18.78 -11.30 -23.42
CA ALA A 286 -18.68 -9.87 -23.09
C ALA A 286 -19.97 -9.26 -22.52
N ALA A 287 -21.14 -9.68 -23.02
CA ALA A 287 -22.44 -9.18 -22.56
C ALA A 287 -22.71 -9.38 -21.06
N ALA A 288 -22.14 -10.43 -20.44
CA ALA A 288 -22.22 -10.63 -18.98
C ALA A 288 -21.27 -9.68 -18.23
N VAL A 289 -20.07 -9.47 -18.76
CA VAL A 289 -19.03 -8.60 -18.19
C VAL A 289 -19.40 -7.12 -18.28
N MET A 290 -20.16 -6.71 -19.31
CA MET A 290 -20.63 -5.33 -19.51
C MET A 290 -21.46 -4.78 -18.34
N ALA A 291 -22.15 -5.62 -17.57
CA ALA A 291 -22.95 -5.19 -16.40
C ALA A 291 -22.08 -4.50 -15.31
N GLN A 292 -20.80 -4.84 -15.23
CA GLN A 292 -19.87 -4.29 -14.24
C GLN A 292 -19.70 -2.75 -14.37
N PHE A 293 -19.93 -2.18 -15.56
CA PHE A 293 -19.94 -0.73 -15.78
C PHE A 293 -21.06 -0.01 -15.00
N GLU A 294 -22.20 -0.66 -14.76
CA GLU A 294 -23.34 -0.05 -14.07
C GLU A 294 -23.15 -0.07 -12.55
N GLU A 295 -22.69 -1.20 -12.01
CA GLU A 295 -22.43 -1.41 -10.58
C GLU A 295 -21.21 -0.63 -10.06
N HIS A 296 -20.07 -0.75 -10.75
CA HIS A 296 -18.76 -0.36 -10.22
C HIS A 296 -18.30 1.03 -10.70
N ARG A 297 -19.22 2.01 -10.69
CA ARG A 297 -18.95 3.41 -11.09
C ARG A 297 -17.76 4.00 -10.30
N ALA A 298 -16.66 4.26 -10.99
CA ALA A 298 -15.40 4.61 -10.34
C ALA A 298 -15.42 5.94 -9.54
N THR A 299 -14.66 5.95 -8.44
CA THR A 299 -14.72 6.95 -7.36
C THR A 299 -13.95 8.26 -7.62
N GLN A 300 -13.74 8.67 -8.89
CA GLN A 300 -12.86 9.78 -9.27
C GLN A 300 -13.58 11.01 -9.84
N THR A 301 -14.71 11.40 -9.25
CA THR A 301 -15.19 12.79 -9.40
C THR A 301 -14.27 13.73 -8.61
N LEU A 302 -13.66 14.72 -9.28
CA LEU A 302 -12.94 15.81 -8.63
C LEU A 302 -13.96 16.67 -7.87
N GLN A 303 -14.12 16.42 -6.57
CA GLN A 303 -15.05 17.18 -5.73
C GLN A 303 -14.58 18.64 -5.65
N VAL A 304 -15.37 19.55 -6.20
CA VAL A 304 -15.06 20.99 -6.23
C VAL A 304 -14.96 21.57 -4.81
N ARG A 305 -15.73 21.01 -3.87
CA ARG A 305 -15.62 21.31 -2.44
C ARG A 305 -14.51 20.45 -1.81
N PRO A 306 -13.65 21.01 -0.92
CA PRO A 306 -12.69 20.23 -0.16
C PRO A 306 -13.38 19.22 0.76
N ARG A 307 -12.65 18.16 1.11
CA ARG A 307 -13.06 17.27 2.20
C ARG A 307 -12.59 17.87 3.51
N PHE A 308 -13.50 18.49 4.24
CA PHE A 308 -13.22 19.06 5.57
C PHE A 308 -13.04 17.94 6.61
N GLU A 309 -11.94 17.19 6.50
CA GLU A 309 -11.50 16.12 7.40
C GLU A 309 -10.25 16.58 8.20
N PRO A 310 -10.32 17.64 9.03
CA PRO A 310 -9.14 18.39 9.51
C PRO A 310 -8.14 17.53 10.30
N GLU A 311 -8.62 16.61 11.14
CA GLU A 311 -7.74 15.67 11.88
C GLU A 311 -6.98 14.74 10.93
N ARG A 312 -7.65 14.23 9.90
CA ARG A 312 -7.05 13.37 8.88
C ARG A 312 -6.04 14.16 8.05
N SER A 313 -6.38 15.40 7.67
CA SER A 313 -5.45 16.31 7.00
C SER A 313 -4.21 16.61 7.85
N ALA A 314 -4.35 16.72 9.18
CA ALA A 314 -3.21 16.92 10.08
C ALA A 314 -2.28 15.68 10.13
N VAL A 315 -2.83 14.47 10.29
CA VAL A 315 -2.01 13.23 10.30
C VAL A 315 -1.45 12.91 8.90
N ALA A 316 -2.21 13.22 7.85
CA ALA A 316 -1.73 13.17 6.46
C ALA A 316 -0.58 14.15 6.24
N THR A 317 -0.61 15.35 6.83
CA THR A 317 0.48 16.34 6.74
C THR A 317 1.74 15.85 7.46
N LEU A 318 1.60 15.23 8.64
CA LEU A 318 2.73 14.62 9.35
C LEU A 318 3.40 13.51 8.51
N THR A 319 2.60 12.60 7.96
CA THR A 319 3.10 11.48 7.16
C THR A 319 3.61 11.92 5.79
N PHE A 320 3.00 12.93 5.17
CA PHE A 320 3.53 13.59 3.96
C PHE A 320 4.93 14.18 4.17
N LEU A 321 5.27 14.68 5.37
CA LEU A 321 6.60 15.23 5.66
C LEU A 321 7.63 14.16 6.04
N VAL A 322 7.26 13.22 6.91
CA VAL A 322 8.20 12.27 7.57
C VAL A 322 7.68 10.82 7.67
N GLY A 323 6.65 10.44 6.94
CA GLY A 323 6.02 9.11 6.98
C GLY A 323 6.83 7.99 6.32
N ARG A 324 6.53 6.76 6.72
CA ARG A 324 7.21 5.51 6.35
C ARG A 324 7.21 5.23 4.85
N HIS A 325 6.08 5.44 4.18
CA HIS A 325 5.91 5.14 2.76
C HIS A 325 5.97 6.40 1.85
N THR A 326 5.77 7.60 2.39
CA THR A 326 5.53 8.83 1.59
C THR A 326 6.41 10.04 1.94
N GLY A 327 7.08 10.07 3.09
CA GLY A 327 7.62 11.28 3.72
C GLY A 327 8.66 12.07 2.90
N LEU A 328 8.32 13.30 2.51
CA LEU A 328 9.16 14.15 1.63
C LEU A 328 10.62 14.28 2.07
N LEU A 329 10.91 14.35 3.38
CA LEU A 329 12.29 14.54 3.86
C LEU A 329 13.18 13.31 3.68
N VAL A 330 12.58 12.11 3.58
CA VAL A 330 13.29 10.84 3.44
C VAL A 330 13.30 10.36 1.98
N TYR A 331 12.21 10.58 1.25
CA TYR A 331 12.12 10.25 -0.17
C TYR A 331 12.70 11.34 -1.10
N PHE A 332 12.79 12.61 -0.67
CA PHE A 332 13.42 13.70 -1.45
C PHE A 332 14.42 14.56 -0.63
N PRO A 333 15.51 13.98 -0.06
CA PRO A 333 16.48 14.70 0.76
C PRO A 333 17.11 15.96 0.15
N PHE A 334 17.13 16.12 -1.18
CA PHE A 334 17.57 17.37 -1.83
C PHE A 334 16.82 18.63 -1.34
N LEU A 335 15.60 18.48 -0.79
CA LEU A 335 14.85 19.58 -0.20
C LEU A 335 15.59 20.25 0.97
N VAL A 336 16.41 19.51 1.71
CA VAL A 336 17.27 20.02 2.80
C VAL A 336 18.34 20.98 2.27
N ALA A 337 18.78 20.83 1.02
CA ALA A 337 19.63 21.82 0.35
C ALA A 337 18.81 22.97 -0.26
N LEU A 338 17.76 22.65 -1.01
CA LEU A 338 17.06 23.62 -1.87
C LEU A 338 16.12 24.57 -1.10
N VAL A 339 15.35 24.08 -0.12
CA VAL A 339 14.41 24.93 0.64
C VAL A 339 15.15 26.01 1.44
N PRO A 340 16.20 25.73 2.22
CA PRO A 340 16.99 26.78 2.87
C PRO A 340 17.73 27.69 1.88
N ALA A 341 18.02 27.24 0.65
CA ALA A 341 18.61 28.11 -0.38
C ALA A 341 17.61 29.10 -0.98
N ALA A 342 16.35 28.71 -1.13
CA ALA A 342 15.26 29.61 -1.50
C ALA A 342 15.00 30.65 -0.40
N LEU A 343 14.92 30.22 0.87
CA LEU A 343 14.57 31.09 1.99
C LEU A 343 15.68 32.08 2.42
N ARG A 344 16.93 31.91 1.99
CA ARG A 344 18.05 32.82 2.34
C ARG A 344 17.89 34.24 1.80
N ARG A 345 17.43 34.38 0.55
CA ARG A 345 17.22 35.67 -0.15
C ARG A 345 16.08 35.49 -1.17
N PRO A 346 14.83 35.36 -0.72
CA PRO A 346 13.70 35.13 -1.61
C PRO A 346 13.41 36.40 -2.43
N ASP A 347 13.17 36.23 -3.72
CA ASP A 347 12.60 37.24 -4.61
C ASP A 347 11.13 36.90 -4.96
N ARG A 348 10.49 37.75 -5.77
CA ARG A 348 9.10 37.54 -6.23
C ARG A 348 8.90 36.17 -6.88
N LEU A 349 9.87 35.69 -7.66
CA LEU A 349 9.77 34.37 -8.30
C LEU A 349 9.88 33.24 -7.26
N THR A 350 10.77 33.40 -6.27
CA THR A 350 10.91 32.46 -5.14
C THR A 350 9.59 32.31 -4.41
N PHE A 351 8.92 33.43 -4.10
CA PHE A 351 7.63 33.42 -3.42
C PHE A 351 6.55 32.71 -4.25
N VAL A 352 6.42 33.01 -5.55
CA VAL A 352 5.45 32.35 -6.43
C VAL A 352 5.70 30.83 -6.53
N LEU A 353 6.95 30.40 -6.65
CA LEU A 353 7.29 28.97 -6.77
C LEU A 353 7.08 28.21 -5.45
N LEU A 354 7.44 28.79 -4.30
CA LEU A 354 7.20 28.16 -2.99
C LEU A 354 5.70 28.16 -2.62
N ALA A 355 4.97 29.22 -2.94
CA ALA A 355 3.51 29.28 -2.77
C ALA A 355 2.79 28.26 -3.67
N GLY A 356 3.25 28.06 -4.91
CA GLY A 356 2.77 27.01 -5.79
C GLY A 356 2.99 25.60 -5.21
N ALA A 357 4.19 25.32 -4.69
CA ALA A 357 4.50 24.04 -4.06
C ALA A 357 3.64 23.80 -2.81
N ALA A 358 3.43 24.83 -1.99
CA ALA A 358 2.55 24.77 -0.83
C ALA A 358 1.08 24.54 -1.25
N ALA A 359 0.59 25.21 -2.29
CA ALA A 359 -0.76 25.03 -2.81
C ALA A 359 -0.99 23.61 -3.34
N SER A 360 -0.03 23.01 -4.05
CA SER A 360 -0.10 21.61 -4.49
C SER A 360 -0.12 20.63 -3.31
N ALA A 361 0.67 20.88 -2.26
CA ALA A 361 0.64 20.05 -1.04
C ALA A 361 -0.72 20.17 -0.33
N VAL A 362 -1.18 21.39 -0.08
CA VAL A 362 -2.49 21.67 0.57
C VAL A 362 -3.65 21.07 -0.22
N PHE A 363 -3.62 21.14 -1.55
CA PHE A 363 -4.64 20.50 -2.39
C PHE A 363 -4.75 19.00 -2.08
N TYR A 364 -3.66 18.24 -2.17
CA TYR A 364 -3.71 16.80 -1.92
C TYR A 364 -4.02 16.46 -0.46
N LEU A 365 -3.51 17.25 0.49
CA LEU A 365 -3.73 17.05 1.92
C LEU A 365 -5.14 17.42 2.40
N VAL A 366 -5.92 18.19 1.64
CA VAL A 366 -7.29 18.62 2.00
C VAL A 366 -8.37 18.00 1.10
N TRP A 367 -8.12 17.80 -0.20
CA TRP A 367 -9.08 17.09 -1.07
C TRP A 367 -8.90 15.57 -1.05
N MET A 368 -7.68 15.08 -0.79
CA MET A 368 -7.35 13.66 -0.84
C MET A 368 -6.54 13.16 0.39
N PRO A 369 -6.85 13.52 1.64
CA PRO A 369 -6.05 13.14 2.83
C PRO A 369 -5.88 11.62 3.07
N GLY A 370 -6.67 10.77 2.41
CA GLY A 370 -6.50 9.31 2.40
C GLY A 370 -5.88 8.71 1.13
N ASN A 371 -5.46 9.54 0.17
CA ASN A 371 -4.75 9.14 -1.06
C ASN A 371 -3.89 10.29 -1.61
N TYR A 372 -3.18 11.01 -0.75
CA TYR A 372 -2.39 12.18 -1.12
C TYR A 372 -1.06 11.81 -1.84
N PHE A 373 -0.76 10.51 -1.90
CA PHE A 373 0.47 9.91 -2.38
C PHE A 373 0.31 9.28 -3.78
N GLY A 374 -0.82 8.63 -4.08
CA GLY A 374 -1.24 8.39 -5.47
C GLY A 374 -1.62 6.97 -5.90
N GLY A 375 -2.39 6.23 -5.09
CA GLY A 375 -2.78 4.84 -5.38
C GLY A 375 -1.96 3.83 -4.59
N GLU A 376 -2.17 2.54 -4.85
CA GLU A 376 -1.75 1.47 -3.91
C GLU A 376 -0.29 1.05 -4.07
N SER A 377 0.22 1.09 -5.31
CA SER A 377 1.65 0.95 -5.63
C SER A 377 2.31 2.31 -5.85
N PHE A 378 3.22 2.68 -4.95
CA PHE A 378 3.91 3.97 -4.95
C PHE A 378 5.23 3.88 -4.17
N VAL A 379 6.22 4.70 -4.55
CA VAL A 379 7.46 4.89 -3.77
C VAL A 379 7.64 6.38 -3.50
N GLY A 380 7.47 6.80 -2.24
CA GLY A 380 7.36 8.21 -1.88
C GLY A 380 6.06 8.84 -2.37
N ASN A 381 5.92 10.16 -2.21
CA ASN A 381 4.73 10.85 -2.73
C ASN A 381 4.77 11.00 -4.27
N ARG A 382 4.10 10.08 -4.98
CA ARG A 382 4.00 10.02 -6.44
C ARG A 382 3.21 11.20 -7.04
N TYR A 383 2.15 11.64 -6.36
CA TYR A 383 1.33 12.78 -6.79
C TYR A 383 2.03 14.14 -6.67
N PHE A 384 2.96 14.31 -5.71
CA PHE A 384 3.70 15.57 -5.52
C PHE A 384 4.94 15.70 -6.43
N LEU A 385 5.34 14.65 -7.14
CA LEU A 385 6.56 14.63 -7.98
C LEU A 385 6.71 15.82 -8.94
N PRO A 386 5.66 16.29 -9.67
CA PRO A 386 5.81 17.42 -10.57
C PRO A 386 6.10 18.73 -9.83
N ALA A 387 5.57 18.89 -8.62
CA ALA A 387 5.78 20.08 -7.78
C ALA A 387 7.21 20.16 -7.23
N LEU A 388 7.96 19.04 -7.19
CA LEU A 388 9.36 19.04 -6.78
C LEU A 388 10.25 19.92 -7.68
N ALA A 389 9.89 20.05 -8.97
CA ALA A 389 10.58 20.93 -9.92
C ALA A 389 10.64 22.39 -9.44
N LEU A 390 9.63 22.86 -8.69
CA LEU A 390 9.55 24.23 -8.18
C LEU A 390 10.71 24.57 -7.25
N PHE A 391 11.18 23.61 -6.44
CA PHE A 391 12.31 23.80 -5.52
C PHE A 391 13.66 23.90 -6.23
N LEU A 392 13.81 23.35 -7.45
CA LEU A 392 15.02 23.53 -8.26
C LEU A 392 15.12 24.95 -8.82
N PHE A 393 13.98 25.60 -9.06
CA PHE A 393 13.90 26.93 -9.65
C PHE A 393 13.78 28.05 -8.62
N ALA A 394 13.24 27.77 -7.43
CA ALA A 394 13.03 28.75 -6.37
C ALA A 394 14.31 29.47 -5.90
N PRO A 395 15.47 28.82 -5.65
CA PRO A 395 16.67 29.50 -5.16
C PRO A 395 17.18 30.62 -6.08
N THR A 396 17.43 31.79 -5.49
CA THR A 396 18.09 32.94 -6.15
C THR A 396 19.60 32.72 -6.29
N GLY A 397 20.22 32.01 -5.34
CA GLY A 397 21.59 31.53 -5.37
C GLY A 397 21.70 30.05 -5.00
N ALA A 398 22.80 29.40 -5.39
CA ALA A 398 23.01 27.98 -5.11
C ALA A 398 23.11 27.67 -3.60
N PRO A 399 22.60 26.52 -3.12
CA PRO A 399 22.87 26.04 -1.76
C PRO A 399 24.37 25.93 -1.46
N GLY A 400 24.73 26.08 -0.19
CA GLY A 400 26.09 25.85 0.31
C GLY A 400 26.52 24.38 0.18
N ARG A 401 27.83 24.13 0.13
CA ARG A 401 28.39 22.77 -0.03
C ARG A 401 27.96 21.81 1.08
N LEU A 402 27.97 22.25 2.34
CA LEU A 402 27.52 21.45 3.48
C LEU A 402 26.08 20.96 3.30
N ALA A 403 25.15 21.82 2.91
CA ALA A 403 23.75 21.44 2.73
C ALA A 403 23.54 20.40 1.61
N ILE A 404 24.32 20.49 0.52
CA ILE A 404 24.34 19.46 -0.53
C ILE A 404 24.85 18.13 0.04
N VAL A 405 25.95 18.15 0.80
CA VAL A 405 26.50 16.94 1.45
C VAL A 405 25.51 16.35 2.45
N SER A 406 24.79 17.16 3.24
CA SER A 406 23.74 16.70 4.14
C SER A 406 22.58 16.01 3.40
N SER A 407 22.10 16.58 2.28
CA SER A 407 21.12 15.91 1.42
C SER A 407 21.61 14.56 0.91
N TRP A 408 22.88 14.45 0.52
CA TRP A 408 23.46 13.18 0.06
C TRP A 408 23.68 12.16 1.17
N ILE A 409 24.09 12.58 2.38
CA ILE A 409 24.18 11.70 3.54
C ILE A 409 22.80 11.13 3.89
N LEU A 410 21.76 11.97 3.91
CA LEU A 410 20.38 11.53 4.14
C LEU A 410 19.88 10.58 3.06
N ALA A 411 20.15 10.86 1.77
CA ALA A 411 19.79 9.97 0.67
C ALA A 411 20.53 8.62 0.72
N LEU A 412 21.80 8.60 1.12
CA LEU A 412 22.57 7.36 1.27
C LEU A 412 22.12 6.54 2.49
N ILE A 413 21.71 7.18 3.59
CA ILE A 413 21.14 6.49 4.76
C ILE A 413 19.76 5.89 4.42
N ALA A 414 18.88 6.68 3.79
CA ALA A 414 17.58 6.21 3.33
C ALA A 414 17.72 5.08 2.29
N GLY A 415 18.60 5.26 1.30
CA GLY A 415 18.86 4.27 0.26
C GLY A 415 19.50 2.98 0.75
N GLY A 416 20.48 3.08 1.66
CA GLY A 416 21.07 1.91 2.32
C GLY A 416 20.04 1.15 3.15
N SER A 417 19.12 1.87 3.83
CA SER A 417 18.01 1.26 4.55
C SER A 417 17.00 0.58 3.63
N ALA A 418 16.67 1.19 2.49
CA ALA A 418 15.77 0.63 1.49
C ALA A 418 16.36 -0.65 0.90
N ALA A 419 17.59 -0.58 0.39
CA ALA A 419 18.30 -1.72 -0.20
C ALA A 419 18.44 -2.89 0.78
N LEU A 420 18.75 -2.61 2.06
CA LEU A 420 18.82 -3.62 3.11
C LEU A 420 17.45 -4.26 3.43
N SER A 421 16.36 -3.51 3.26
CA SER A 421 14.99 -4.03 3.43
C SER A 421 14.59 -4.93 2.25
N VAL A 422 14.76 -4.44 1.01
CA VAL A 422 14.49 -5.20 -0.23
C VAL A 422 15.28 -6.51 -0.25
N ALA A 423 16.61 -6.44 -0.06
CA ALA A 423 17.49 -7.61 -0.10
C ALA A 423 17.22 -8.66 0.99
N ARG A 424 16.41 -8.34 2.00
CA ARG A 424 15.97 -9.28 3.04
C ARG A 424 14.56 -9.79 2.82
N TYR A 425 13.67 -8.98 2.26
CA TYR A 425 12.23 -9.22 2.31
C TYR A 425 11.52 -9.25 0.96
N THR A 426 12.20 -9.02 -0.16
CA THR A 426 11.57 -9.08 -1.51
C THR A 426 11.02 -10.46 -1.88
N ALA A 427 11.46 -11.52 -1.18
CA ALA A 427 10.91 -12.88 -1.30
C ALA A 427 9.66 -13.12 -0.43
N ILE A 428 9.30 -12.17 0.45
CA ILE A 428 8.11 -12.21 1.33
C ILE A 428 7.09 -11.16 0.86
N ASP A 429 7.55 -9.95 0.52
CA ASP A 429 6.82 -8.93 -0.20
C ASP A 429 7.50 -8.66 -1.55
N PRO A 430 7.05 -9.25 -2.67
CA PRO A 430 7.52 -8.87 -4.00
C PRO A 430 6.93 -7.52 -4.46
N GLY A 431 6.07 -6.89 -3.65
CA GLY A 431 5.41 -5.63 -3.96
C GLY A 431 6.27 -4.39 -3.76
N SER A 432 5.72 -3.26 -4.23
CA SER A 432 6.35 -1.93 -4.23
C SER A 432 6.67 -1.33 -2.84
N GLN A 433 6.43 -2.05 -1.74
CA GLN A 433 6.59 -1.57 -0.36
C GLN A 433 7.71 -2.27 0.42
N SER A 434 8.38 -3.25 -0.19
CA SER A 434 9.43 -4.08 0.41
C SER A 434 10.63 -3.28 0.95
N HIS A 435 10.87 -2.06 0.45
CA HIS A 435 11.88 -1.11 0.94
C HIS A 435 11.56 -0.52 2.32
N ALA A 436 10.29 -0.51 2.74
CA ALA A 436 9.81 0.20 3.93
C ALA A 436 9.74 -0.66 5.22
N HIS A 437 10.13 -1.94 5.13
CA HIS A 437 9.98 -2.93 6.20
C HIS A 437 11.18 -3.06 7.17
N ALA A 438 12.32 -2.43 6.88
CA ALA A 438 13.53 -2.45 7.71
C ALA A 438 14.11 -1.06 7.98
N GLY A 439 15.01 -1.01 8.96
CA GLY A 439 15.89 0.13 9.22
C GLY A 439 15.14 1.43 9.50
N LEU A 440 15.55 2.51 8.83
CA LEU A 440 15.02 3.86 9.01
C LEU A 440 13.51 3.93 8.80
N PHE A 441 12.98 3.34 7.73
CA PHE A 441 11.57 3.50 7.35
C PHE A 441 10.62 2.97 8.43
N ARG A 442 10.99 1.87 9.10
CA ARG A 442 10.20 1.28 10.18
C ARG A 442 10.25 2.07 11.50
N LEU A 443 11.08 3.11 11.59
CA LEU A 443 11.08 4.08 12.70
C LEU A 443 10.20 5.31 12.39
N LEU A 444 9.69 5.44 11.17
CA LEU A 444 8.86 6.57 10.73
C LEU A 444 7.36 6.30 10.98
N PRO A 445 6.53 7.34 11.17
CA PRO A 445 5.08 7.17 11.31
C PRO A 445 4.47 6.50 10.07
N TYR A 446 3.73 5.41 10.30
CA TYR A 446 2.95 4.75 9.26
C TYR A 446 1.77 5.62 8.80
N GLU A 447 1.51 5.62 7.50
CA GLU A 447 0.45 6.31 6.77
C GLU A 447 -0.98 5.81 7.13
N SER A 448 -1.37 5.90 8.40
CA SER A 448 -2.66 5.41 8.90
C SER A 448 -3.89 6.09 8.27
N THR A 449 -3.74 7.24 7.61
CA THR A 449 -4.82 7.92 6.87
C THR A 449 -5.10 7.30 5.51
N ALA A 450 -4.14 6.57 4.94
CA ALA A 450 -4.24 5.92 3.64
C ALA A 450 -5.44 4.98 3.58
N ARG A 451 -6.12 4.94 2.44
CA ARG A 451 -7.19 3.96 2.21
C ARG A 451 -6.61 2.57 1.98
N THR A 452 -5.58 2.47 1.15
CA THR A 452 -4.89 1.22 0.78
C THR A 452 -3.40 1.46 0.61
N ILE A 453 -2.61 0.46 0.99
CA ILE A 453 -1.14 0.32 0.85
C ILE A 453 -0.91 -1.18 0.68
N ALA A 454 -0.04 -1.61 -0.24
CA ALA A 454 0.25 -3.04 -0.40
C ALA A 454 0.78 -3.66 0.90
N GLY A 455 0.49 -4.96 1.11
CA GLY A 455 0.79 -5.66 2.36
C GLY A 455 -0.16 -5.39 3.53
N ARG A 456 -0.94 -4.29 3.53
CA ARG A 456 -1.94 -4.03 4.59
C ARG A 456 -3.03 -5.10 4.62
N ARG A 457 -3.38 -5.56 5.83
CA ARG A 457 -4.54 -6.42 6.09
C ARG A 457 -5.29 -5.94 7.33
N ASP A 458 -6.57 -5.63 7.16
CA ASP A 458 -7.45 -5.27 8.28
C ASP A 458 -8.38 -6.46 8.65
N ARG A 459 -8.71 -6.57 9.93
CA ARG A 459 -9.66 -7.56 10.52
C ARG A 459 -10.49 -6.91 11.62
N TYR A 460 -11.74 -7.35 11.77
CA TYR A 460 -12.55 -7.15 12.97
C TYR A 460 -12.53 -8.43 13.80
N TRP A 461 -12.42 -8.32 15.13
CA TRP A 461 -12.46 -9.46 16.03
C TRP A 461 -12.74 -9.05 17.48
N SER A 462 -13.69 -9.74 18.14
CA SER A 462 -13.98 -9.55 19.57
C SER A 462 -14.18 -8.08 19.96
N ASP A 463 -14.97 -7.37 19.16
CA ASP A 463 -15.29 -5.93 19.26
C ASP A 463 -14.14 -4.94 19.06
N ASP A 464 -12.98 -5.44 18.66
CA ASP A 464 -11.79 -4.67 18.31
C ASP A 464 -11.44 -4.78 16.81
N PHE A 465 -10.63 -3.84 16.32
CA PHE A 465 -10.10 -3.85 14.96
C PHE A 465 -8.58 -4.00 14.95
N LEU A 466 -8.06 -4.89 14.12
CA LEU A 466 -6.64 -5.18 13.95
C LEU A 466 -6.21 -4.80 12.53
N ARG A 467 -5.16 -3.99 12.39
CA ARG A 467 -4.53 -3.60 11.12
C ARG A 467 -3.08 -4.04 11.11
N PHE A 468 -2.79 -5.07 10.32
CA PHE A 468 -1.43 -5.49 9.99
C PHE A 468 -0.87 -4.50 8.95
N THR A 469 0.33 -3.98 9.23
CA THR A 469 1.02 -2.95 8.44
C THR A 469 2.23 -3.47 7.67
N ASP A 470 2.46 -4.79 7.76
CA ASP A 470 3.42 -5.55 7.00
C ASP A 470 2.87 -6.98 6.74
N PRO A 471 3.36 -7.67 5.70
CA PRO A 471 2.91 -9.03 5.36
C PRO A 471 3.63 -10.12 6.18
N PHE A 472 4.21 -9.79 7.33
CA PHE A 472 5.00 -10.73 8.15
C PHE A 472 4.17 -11.63 9.07
N ALA A 473 2.85 -11.62 8.91
CA ALA A 473 1.97 -12.62 9.47
C ALA A 473 0.91 -13.03 8.44
N GLU A 474 0.62 -14.32 8.35
CA GLU A 474 -0.47 -14.82 7.50
C GLU A 474 -1.80 -14.65 8.24
N VAL A 475 -2.67 -13.77 7.76
CA VAL A 475 -3.86 -13.31 8.52
C VAL A 475 -5.13 -14.04 8.07
N ALA A 476 -5.47 -15.11 8.80
CA ALA A 476 -6.72 -15.85 8.63
C ALA A 476 -7.93 -15.12 9.26
N SER A 477 -9.08 -15.79 9.30
CA SER A 477 -10.18 -15.42 10.19
C SER A 477 -9.77 -15.68 11.64
N GLY A 478 -9.76 -14.64 12.49
CA GLY A 478 -9.53 -14.79 13.93
C GLY A 478 -8.15 -15.20 14.41
N SER A 479 -7.19 -15.37 13.53
CA SER A 479 -5.83 -15.70 13.93
C SER A 479 -4.82 -15.27 12.87
N PHE A 480 -3.58 -15.08 13.30
CA PHE A 480 -2.47 -14.79 12.43
C PHE A 480 -1.31 -15.74 12.72
N ARG A 481 -0.67 -16.26 11.66
CA ARG A 481 0.47 -17.18 11.78
C ARG A 481 1.77 -16.40 11.76
N LEU A 482 2.67 -16.72 12.69
CA LEU A 482 4.02 -16.18 12.80
C LEU A 482 5.02 -17.32 12.60
N GLN A 483 5.95 -17.18 11.65
CA GLN A 483 7.06 -18.11 11.53
C GLN A 483 8.22 -17.68 12.44
N ALA A 484 8.98 -18.65 12.94
CA ALA A 484 10.28 -18.37 13.56
C ALA A 484 11.27 -17.88 12.49
N GLY A 485 12.31 -17.15 12.90
CA GLY A 485 13.26 -16.51 11.99
C GLY A 485 12.72 -15.29 11.23
N ALA A 486 11.40 -15.23 10.99
CA ALA A 486 10.73 -14.13 10.29
C ALA A 486 10.86 -12.77 11.02
N PRO A 487 10.62 -11.65 10.30
CA PRO A 487 10.54 -10.33 10.90
C PRO A 487 9.40 -10.24 11.93
N PRO A 488 9.40 -9.22 12.82
CA PRO A 488 8.25 -8.99 13.66
C PRO A 488 7.09 -8.49 12.80
N ALA A 489 5.89 -9.02 13.02
CA ALA A 489 4.65 -8.50 12.43
C ALA A 489 4.16 -7.29 13.22
N GLU A 490 3.69 -6.25 12.55
CA GLU A 490 3.28 -4.97 13.16
C GLU A 490 1.80 -4.69 13.00
N VAL A 491 1.12 -4.65 14.16
CA VAL A 491 -0.33 -4.62 14.26
C VAL A 491 -0.75 -3.35 14.99
N ILE A 492 -1.52 -2.50 14.31
CA ILE A 492 -2.26 -1.42 14.94
C ILE A 492 -3.59 -2.00 15.43
N LEU A 493 -3.75 -2.08 16.74
CA LEU A 493 -4.96 -2.55 17.42
C LEU A 493 -5.79 -1.34 17.87
N ALA A 494 -7.10 -1.41 17.65
CA ALA A 494 -8.08 -0.37 17.99
C ALA A 494 -9.25 -0.98 18.76
N THR A 495 -9.46 -0.49 19.98
CA THR A 495 -10.48 -0.98 20.93
C THR A 495 -11.38 0.15 21.43
N TYR A 496 -12.52 -0.20 22.02
CA TYR A 496 -13.31 0.71 22.85
C TYR A 496 -12.99 0.59 24.35
N TRP A 497 -12.45 -0.54 24.85
CA TRP A 497 -12.36 -0.84 26.29
C TRP A 497 -10.87 -0.85 26.78
N PRO A 498 -10.11 0.26 26.69
CA PRO A 498 -8.64 0.30 26.80
C PRO A 498 -8.02 -0.17 28.14
N GLY A 499 -8.84 -0.42 29.15
CA GLY A 499 -8.41 -0.89 30.47
C GLY A 499 -8.33 -2.41 30.60
N THR A 500 -8.85 -3.19 29.64
CA THR A 500 -8.81 -4.65 29.71
C THR A 500 -7.43 -5.20 29.33
N PRO A 501 -6.93 -6.23 30.05
CA PRO A 501 -5.76 -7.00 29.62
C PRO A 501 -6.03 -7.69 28.29
N LEU A 502 -5.07 -7.67 27.36
CA LEU A 502 -5.24 -8.31 26.06
C LEU A 502 -4.99 -9.81 26.19
N ARG A 503 -5.98 -10.64 25.83
CA ARG A 503 -5.82 -12.10 25.87
C ARG A 503 -5.44 -12.66 24.50
N LEU A 504 -4.48 -13.59 24.50
CA LEU A 504 -3.97 -14.27 23.32
C LEU A 504 -3.98 -15.78 23.57
N LEU A 505 -4.71 -16.55 22.76
CA LEU A 505 -4.45 -17.98 22.62
C LEU A 505 -3.31 -18.15 21.62
N VAL A 506 -2.29 -18.92 21.97
CA VAL A 506 -1.16 -19.21 21.10
C VAL A 506 -0.97 -20.71 21.04
N ALA A 507 -1.21 -21.29 19.86
CA ALA A 507 -0.71 -22.61 19.49
C ALA A 507 0.65 -22.42 18.80
N ALA A 508 1.68 -23.14 19.22
CA ALA A 508 3.03 -23.00 18.67
C ALA A 508 3.76 -24.33 18.55
N GLU A 509 4.58 -24.44 17.51
CA GLU A 509 5.34 -25.61 17.09
C GLU A 509 6.82 -25.24 16.96
N GLY A 510 7.69 -26.18 17.36
CA GLY A 510 9.13 -25.98 17.54
C GLY A 510 9.52 -25.91 19.02
N ALA A 511 10.56 -26.64 19.40
CA ALA A 511 11.02 -26.72 20.79
C ALA A 511 11.66 -25.41 21.27
N GLY A 512 11.47 -25.06 22.55
CA GLY A 512 12.01 -23.83 23.15
C GLY A 512 11.45 -22.52 22.55
N ALA A 513 10.24 -22.55 22.02
CA ALA A 513 9.58 -21.42 21.38
C ALA A 513 9.20 -20.32 22.39
N VAL A 514 9.44 -19.07 22.01
CA VAL A 514 9.14 -17.87 22.81
C VAL A 514 8.44 -16.83 21.95
N LEU A 515 7.23 -16.41 22.36
CA LEU A 515 6.58 -15.23 21.80
C LEU A 515 7.14 -13.96 22.46
N GLU A 516 7.73 -13.08 21.66
CA GLU A 516 8.12 -11.73 22.06
C GLU A 516 7.08 -10.73 21.53
N VAL A 517 6.31 -10.11 22.44
CA VAL A 517 5.38 -9.01 22.13
C VAL A 517 5.96 -7.70 22.64
N ARG A 518 5.77 -6.60 21.90
CA ARG A 518 6.20 -5.26 22.32
C ARG A 518 5.22 -4.18 21.90
N ASP A 519 5.20 -3.08 22.66
CA ASP A 519 4.80 -1.77 22.16
C ASP A 519 5.94 -0.76 22.35
N TRP A 520 5.62 0.53 22.36
CA TRP A 520 6.58 1.63 22.51
C TRP A 520 7.15 1.81 23.94
N ALA A 521 6.58 1.14 24.93
CA ALA A 521 6.96 1.26 26.34
C ALA A 521 7.07 -0.09 27.09
N GLY A 522 6.38 -1.13 26.64
CA GLY A 522 6.35 -2.46 27.24
C GLY A 522 6.93 -3.55 26.34
N ARG A 523 7.41 -4.63 26.97
CA ARG A 523 7.95 -5.82 26.32
C ARG A 523 7.57 -7.05 27.14
N TRP A 524 6.86 -7.97 26.52
CA TRP A 524 6.44 -9.24 27.11
C TRP A 524 7.16 -10.39 26.40
N ARG A 525 7.44 -11.45 27.15
CA ARG A 525 8.12 -12.64 26.69
C ARG A 525 7.43 -13.84 27.32
N PHE A 526 6.83 -14.69 26.49
CA PHE A 526 6.11 -15.86 26.93
C PHE A 526 6.82 -17.10 26.39
N ALA A 527 7.31 -17.97 27.27
CA ALA A 527 7.75 -19.29 26.86
C ALA A 527 6.50 -20.10 26.46
N LEU A 528 6.52 -20.65 25.25
CA LEU A 528 5.42 -21.41 24.68
C LEU A 528 5.69 -22.90 24.91
N THR A 529 6.81 -23.40 24.36
CA THR A 529 7.26 -24.78 24.50
C THR A 529 8.53 -24.90 25.35
N GLY A 530 8.68 -26.00 26.08
CA GLY A 530 9.94 -26.44 26.67
C GLY A 530 10.94 -27.02 25.64
N PRO A 531 12.18 -27.35 26.05
CA PRO A 531 13.21 -27.91 25.15
C PRO A 531 12.89 -29.30 24.58
N GLY A 532 11.97 -30.06 25.19
CA GLY A 532 11.50 -31.36 24.72
C GLY A 532 10.00 -31.39 24.38
N GLU A 533 9.36 -30.22 24.27
CA GLU A 533 7.94 -30.08 23.95
C GLU A 533 7.84 -29.60 22.48
N PRO A 534 7.47 -30.45 21.51
CA PRO A 534 7.50 -30.06 20.10
C PRO A 534 6.35 -29.13 19.71
N MET A 535 5.23 -29.18 20.44
CA MET A 535 4.06 -28.33 20.24
C MET A 535 3.42 -27.97 21.59
N ALA A 536 2.94 -26.74 21.73
CA ALA A 536 2.20 -26.27 22.89
C ALA A 536 0.98 -25.44 22.49
N ARG A 537 -0.07 -25.46 23.33
CA ARG A 537 -1.09 -24.41 23.38
C ARG A 537 -0.98 -23.67 24.72
N ARG A 538 -1.09 -22.34 24.70
CA ARG A 538 -1.01 -21.46 25.88
C ARG A 538 -2.02 -20.32 25.76
N LEU A 539 -2.72 -20.04 26.85
CA LEU A 539 -3.43 -18.77 27.04
C LEU A 539 -2.48 -17.76 27.70
N LEU A 540 -2.34 -16.58 27.10
CA LEU A 540 -1.44 -15.52 27.53
C LEU A 540 -2.25 -14.25 27.80
N THR A 541 -1.91 -13.55 28.89
CA THR A 541 -2.49 -12.25 29.25
C THR A 541 -1.44 -11.16 29.14
N LEU A 542 -1.77 -10.06 28.46
CA LEU A 542 -0.87 -8.96 28.17
C LEU A 542 -1.41 -7.65 28.75
N GLU A 543 -0.94 -7.32 29.96
CA GLU A 543 -1.28 -6.09 30.68
C GLU A 543 -0.85 -4.83 29.91
N PRO A 544 -1.74 -3.85 29.66
CA PRO A 544 -1.42 -2.68 28.84
C PRO A 544 -0.43 -1.73 29.53
N SER A 545 0.81 -1.69 29.01
CA SER A 545 1.98 -0.95 29.57
C SER A 545 1.78 0.52 29.98
N ARG A 546 0.83 1.20 29.33
CA ARG A 546 0.54 2.64 29.39
C ARG A 546 -0.88 2.89 28.84
N PRO A 547 -1.52 4.03 29.12
CA PRO A 547 -2.83 4.37 28.54
C PRO A 547 -2.78 4.48 27.00
N TRP A 548 -3.86 4.02 26.36
CA TRP A 548 -4.06 4.07 24.90
C TRP A 548 -4.45 5.48 24.44
N ARG A 549 -4.06 5.87 23.21
CA ARG A 549 -4.43 7.17 22.62
C ARG A 549 -5.76 7.09 21.90
N TRP A 550 -6.58 8.15 21.95
CA TRP A 550 -7.71 8.30 21.03
C TRP A 550 -7.16 8.55 19.61
N HIS A 551 -7.70 7.84 18.61
CA HIS A 551 -7.33 7.99 17.21
C HIS A 551 -8.43 7.40 16.29
N SER A 552 -8.71 8.10 15.19
CA SER A 552 -9.68 7.66 14.17
C SER A 552 -9.08 6.55 13.30
N PHE A 553 -9.42 5.28 13.60
CA PHE A 553 -8.78 4.12 12.97
C PHE A 553 -9.17 3.92 11.49
N TRP A 554 -10.42 4.19 11.13
CA TRP A 554 -10.94 4.02 9.76
C TRP A 554 -10.99 5.31 8.93
N TRP A 555 -10.99 6.47 9.59
CA TRP A 555 -11.13 7.78 8.96
C TRP A 555 -12.34 7.88 8.01
N THR A 556 -13.51 7.44 8.46
CA THR A 556 -14.81 7.85 7.90
C THR A 556 -15.42 8.93 8.80
N PRO A 557 -16.31 9.81 8.30
CA PRO A 557 -16.89 10.90 9.11
C PRO A 557 -17.62 10.41 10.36
N ASP A 558 -18.30 9.27 10.23
CA ASP A 558 -19.17 8.67 11.26
C ASP A 558 -18.45 7.61 12.10
N SER A 559 -17.15 7.39 11.88
CA SER A 559 -16.34 6.53 12.76
C SER A 559 -16.14 7.22 14.11
N PRO A 560 -16.53 6.60 15.24
CA PRO A 560 -16.07 7.08 16.53
C PRO A 560 -14.53 7.00 16.62
N SER A 561 -13.94 7.84 17.45
CA SER A 561 -12.53 7.68 17.83
C SER A 561 -12.35 6.38 18.61
N TYR A 562 -11.36 5.58 18.23
CA TYR A 562 -11.00 4.35 18.93
C TYR A 562 -9.82 4.62 19.88
N ARG A 563 -9.63 3.74 20.86
CA ARG A 563 -8.38 3.68 21.62
C ARG A 563 -7.40 2.81 20.87
N VAL A 564 -6.30 3.39 20.41
CA VAL A 564 -5.36 2.77 19.47
C VAL A 564 -3.97 2.57 20.07
N ARG A 565 -3.37 1.41 19.78
CA ARG A 565 -2.01 1.00 20.16
C ARG A 565 -1.34 0.28 18.99
N ALA A 566 -0.06 0.57 18.75
CA ALA A 566 0.78 -0.25 17.88
C ALA A 566 1.46 -1.35 18.70
N LEU A 567 1.35 -2.59 18.24
CA LEU A 567 1.97 -3.79 18.79
C LEU A 567 2.92 -4.38 17.74
N THR A 568 3.98 -5.06 18.20
CA THR A 568 4.78 -5.94 17.35
C THR A 568 4.88 -7.32 17.97
N PHE A 569 4.72 -8.36 17.15
CA PHE A 569 4.76 -9.77 17.55
C PHE A 569 5.91 -10.47 16.82
N ARG A 570 6.71 -11.26 17.53
CA ARG A 570 7.77 -12.09 16.95
C ARG A 570 7.84 -13.44 17.64
N LEU A 571 7.84 -14.53 16.86
CA LEU A 571 8.24 -15.84 17.35
C LEU A 571 9.78 -15.96 17.36
N ARG A 572 10.31 -16.69 18.34
CA ARG A 572 11.71 -17.11 18.41
C ARG A 572 11.78 -18.57 18.84
N THR A 573 12.64 -19.34 18.21
CA THR A 573 13.06 -20.68 18.63
C THR A 573 14.60 -20.74 18.65
N PRO A 574 15.22 -21.75 19.29
CA PRO A 574 16.69 -21.89 19.29
C PRO A 574 17.26 -22.23 17.92
N THR A 575 16.51 -22.98 17.10
CA THR A 575 16.87 -23.34 15.71
C THR A 575 16.62 -22.21 14.72
N GLY A 576 15.66 -21.32 15.01
CA GLY A 576 15.13 -20.36 14.05
C GLY A 576 13.95 -20.89 13.23
N GLU A 577 13.59 -22.17 13.39
CA GLU A 577 12.48 -22.85 12.71
C GLU A 577 11.30 -23.08 13.68
N GLY A 578 10.07 -23.14 13.15
CA GLY A 578 8.84 -23.28 13.94
C GLY A 578 7.74 -22.29 13.52
N GLU A 579 6.51 -22.50 13.98
CA GLU A 579 5.36 -21.63 13.71
C GLU A 579 4.59 -21.31 15.01
N ALA A 580 3.85 -20.21 15.04
CA ALA A 580 2.88 -19.91 16.09
C ALA A 580 1.64 -19.25 15.50
N ARG A 581 0.49 -19.92 15.67
CA ARG A 581 -0.84 -19.38 15.39
C ARG A 581 -1.30 -18.58 16.60
N VAL A 582 -1.25 -17.25 16.48
CA VAL A 582 -1.73 -16.32 17.50
C VAL A 582 -3.18 -15.97 17.21
N ARG A 583 -4.08 -16.37 18.10
CA ARG A 583 -5.50 -15.97 18.12
C ARG A 583 -5.69 -14.91 19.19
N TYR A 584 -6.01 -13.70 18.76
CA TYR A 584 -6.48 -12.65 19.65
C TYR A 584 -7.82 -13.08 20.26
N LEU A 585 -8.00 -12.96 21.58
CA LEU A 585 -9.28 -13.24 22.26
C LEU A 585 -9.96 -11.96 22.77
N GLY A 586 -9.39 -10.80 22.43
CA GLY A 586 -9.93 -9.49 22.80
C GLY A 586 -10.09 -9.32 24.30
N ARG A 587 -11.27 -8.83 24.64
CA ARG A 587 -11.69 -8.38 25.97
C ARG A 587 -11.97 -9.48 26.99
N GLY A 588 -12.20 -10.72 26.54
CA GLY A 588 -13.04 -11.71 27.22
C GLY A 588 -12.70 -12.02 28.69
N ASP A 589 -13.76 -12.34 29.44
CA ASP A 589 -13.74 -12.76 30.85
C ASP A 589 -13.03 -14.13 31.03
N ALA A 590 -12.99 -14.73 32.23
CA ALA A 590 -12.20 -15.94 32.49
C ALA A 590 -12.46 -17.04 31.43
N LEU A 591 -11.44 -17.85 31.09
CA LEU A 591 -11.56 -18.82 29.99
C LEU A 591 -12.81 -19.70 30.14
N ALA A 592 -13.08 -20.15 31.37
CA ALA A 592 -14.28 -20.89 31.76
C ALA A 592 -15.58 -20.18 31.38
N GLU A 593 -15.69 -18.85 31.50
CA GLU A 593 -16.92 -18.09 31.17
C GLU A 593 -17.26 -18.11 29.67
N LEU A 594 -16.25 -18.32 28.80
CA LEU A 594 -16.45 -18.52 27.35
C LEU A 594 -16.76 -19.96 26.97
N VAL A 595 -16.51 -20.93 27.87
CA VAL A 595 -16.75 -22.36 27.67
C VAL A 595 -17.45 -22.99 28.89
N SER A 596 -18.45 -22.27 29.41
CA SER A 596 -19.33 -22.70 30.49
C SER A 596 -20.62 -23.25 29.89
N ALA A 597 -21.01 -24.45 30.31
CA ALA A 597 -22.26 -25.11 29.98
C ALA A 597 -22.73 -25.94 31.16
N GLN A 598 -24.04 -26.17 31.27
CA GLN A 598 -24.61 -27.12 32.21
C GLN A 598 -25.42 -28.18 31.48
N LEU A 599 -25.19 -29.47 31.76
CA LEU A 599 -26.08 -30.53 31.33
C LEU A 599 -27.36 -30.49 32.17
N LEU A 600 -28.51 -30.41 31.52
CA LEU A 600 -29.83 -30.50 32.16
C LEU A 600 -30.39 -31.91 32.05
N THR A 601 -30.31 -32.54 30.87
CA THR A 601 -30.64 -33.95 30.68
C THR A 601 -29.73 -34.62 29.66
N GLY A 602 -29.46 -35.91 29.88
CA GLY A 602 -28.64 -36.74 29.00
C GLY A 602 -28.21 -38.02 29.73
N SER A 603 -28.03 -39.11 28.98
CA SER A 603 -27.62 -40.41 29.53
C SER A 603 -26.83 -41.18 28.47
N LEU A 604 -25.62 -41.63 28.82
CA LEU A 604 -24.77 -42.38 27.89
C LEU A 604 -25.48 -43.63 27.34
N PRO A 605 -25.26 -43.99 26.06
CA PRO A 605 -25.71 -45.27 25.53
C PRO A 605 -25.00 -46.42 26.27
N THR A 606 -25.67 -47.54 26.49
CA THR A 606 -25.08 -48.71 27.17
C THR A 606 -23.98 -49.40 26.37
N GLY A 607 -23.89 -49.13 25.07
CA GLY A 607 -22.94 -49.75 24.17
C GLY A 607 -23.24 -49.46 22.70
N GLY A 608 -22.41 -50.04 21.83
CA GLY A 608 -22.48 -49.87 20.38
C GLY A 608 -22.35 -51.18 19.60
N ARG A 609 -22.37 -51.06 18.27
CA ARG A 609 -21.94 -52.12 17.34
C ARG A 609 -20.75 -51.60 16.55
N ALA A 610 -19.75 -52.45 16.36
CA ALA A 610 -18.53 -52.11 15.63
C ALA A 610 -18.83 -51.55 14.21
N GLY A 611 -18.29 -50.37 13.91
CA GLY A 611 -18.53 -49.67 12.64
C GLY A 611 -19.98 -49.24 12.40
N GLY A 612 -20.76 -49.02 13.46
CA GLY A 612 -22.12 -48.48 13.43
C GLY A 612 -22.22 -47.11 14.10
N GLU A 613 -23.43 -46.56 14.17
CA GLU A 613 -23.72 -45.29 14.85
C GLU A 613 -24.81 -45.48 15.93
N THR A 614 -24.89 -44.55 16.88
CA THR A 614 -25.95 -44.50 17.89
C THR A 614 -26.26 -43.05 18.24
N TRP A 615 -27.56 -42.73 18.32
CA TRP A 615 -28.03 -41.37 18.58
C TRP A 615 -28.27 -41.14 20.07
N LEU A 616 -27.88 -39.95 20.53
CA LEU A 616 -27.91 -39.53 21.93
C LEU A 616 -28.59 -38.17 22.02
N THR A 617 -29.76 -38.10 22.66
CA THR A 617 -30.47 -36.84 22.92
C THR A 617 -29.90 -36.17 24.18
N LEU A 618 -29.53 -34.90 24.07
CA LEU A 618 -28.95 -34.08 25.15
C LEU A 618 -29.67 -32.75 25.27
N THR A 619 -29.91 -32.28 26.50
CA THR A 619 -30.34 -30.91 26.79
C THR A 619 -29.27 -30.21 27.63
N VAL A 620 -28.78 -29.06 27.16
CA VAL A 620 -27.75 -28.23 27.81
C VAL A 620 -28.18 -26.77 27.90
N GLU A 621 -27.76 -26.07 28.94
CA GLU A 621 -27.92 -24.62 29.12
C GLU A 621 -26.61 -23.88 28.86
N ASN A 622 -26.67 -22.74 28.15
CA ASN A 622 -25.54 -21.83 28.01
C ASN A 622 -25.33 -20.95 29.24
N THR A 623 -24.66 -21.52 30.24
CA THR A 623 -24.23 -20.84 31.47
C THR A 623 -22.96 -19.99 31.31
N GLY A 624 -22.60 -19.62 30.07
CA GLY A 624 -21.46 -18.75 29.75
C GLY A 624 -21.86 -17.31 29.39
N THR A 625 -20.88 -16.44 29.16
CA THR A 625 -21.11 -15.00 28.86
C THR A 625 -21.24 -14.69 27.37
N ALA A 626 -21.05 -15.68 26.49
CA ALA A 626 -21.05 -15.50 25.04
C ALA A 626 -21.93 -16.54 24.32
N PRO A 627 -22.60 -16.17 23.21
CA PRO A 627 -23.40 -17.12 22.45
C PRO A 627 -22.56 -18.29 21.88
N TRP A 628 -23.24 -19.41 21.68
CA TRP A 628 -22.73 -20.58 21.00
C TRP A 628 -23.29 -20.62 19.58
N SER A 629 -22.42 -20.75 18.58
CA SER A 629 -22.86 -20.88 17.18
C SER A 629 -21.79 -21.61 16.39
N SER A 630 -22.21 -22.57 15.54
CA SER A 630 -21.30 -23.30 14.64
C SER A 630 -20.99 -22.57 13.33
N GLY A 631 -21.55 -21.36 13.16
CA GLY A 631 -21.15 -20.37 12.16
C GLY A 631 -20.23 -19.28 12.72
N ALA A 632 -20.04 -19.21 14.05
CA ALA A 632 -19.14 -18.25 14.67
C ALA A 632 -17.68 -18.56 14.30
N PRO A 633 -16.79 -17.54 14.19
CA PRO A 633 -15.37 -17.77 13.91
C PRO A 633 -14.55 -18.44 15.03
N LEU A 634 -15.12 -18.57 16.22
CA LEU A 634 -14.72 -19.53 17.26
C LEU A 634 -15.92 -20.47 17.44
N PRO A 635 -16.14 -21.43 16.52
CA PRO A 635 -17.40 -22.14 16.45
C PRO A 635 -17.54 -23.05 17.65
N VAL A 636 -18.71 -23.01 18.28
CA VAL A 636 -19.10 -24.03 19.26
C VAL A 636 -19.73 -25.17 18.49
N LEU A 637 -19.25 -26.38 18.77
CA LEU A 637 -19.73 -27.65 18.22
C LEU A 637 -20.05 -28.59 19.38
N TRP A 638 -20.92 -29.56 19.14
CA TRP A 638 -20.88 -30.80 19.90
C TRP A 638 -19.64 -31.60 19.48
N GLY A 639 -19.02 -32.27 20.45
CA GLY A 639 -17.99 -33.25 20.18
C GLY A 639 -18.16 -34.50 21.04
N TYR A 640 -17.53 -35.58 20.59
CA TYR A 640 -17.29 -36.75 21.43
C TYR A 640 -15.86 -37.26 21.23
N ARG A 641 -15.36 -37.96 22.25
CA ARG A 641 -14.08 -38.69 22.24
C ARG A 641 -14.31 -40.11 22.75
N LEU A 642 -13.60 -41.06 22.17
CA LEU A 642 -13.58 -42.46 22.56
C LEU A 642 -12.13 -42.84 22.86
N TYR A 643 -11.88 -43.31 24.07
CA TYR A 643 -10.58 -43.85 24.48
C TYR A 643 -10.70 -45.34 24.69
N ASP A 644 -9.68 -46.10 24.29
CA ASP A 644 -9.59 -47.54 24.54
C ASP A 644 -9.20 -47.87 25.99
N ALA A 645 -9.02 -49.16 26.28
CA ALA A 645 -8.68 -49.66 27.60
C ALA A 645 -7.28 -49.25 28.10
N ASP A 646 -6.36 -48.85 27.21
CA ASP A 646 -5.04 -48.30 27.55
C ASP A 646 -5.07 -46.76 27.69
N GLY A 647 -6.24 -46.13 27.45
CA GLY A 647 -6.46 -44.68 27.54
C GLY A 647 -6.03 -43.92 26.29
N VAL A 648 -5.78 -44.59 25.16
CA VAL A 648 -5.42 -43.96 23.89
C VAL A 648 -6.69 -43.55 23.14
N LEU A 649 -6.66 -42.39 22.48
CA LEU A 649 -7.80 -41.85 21.72
C LEU A 649 -8.04 -42.69 20.46
N ALA A 650 -9.05 -43.56 20.50
CA ALA A 650 -9.44 -44.49 19.43
C ALA A 650 -10.51 -43.92 18.48
N GLY A 651 -11.19 -42.82 18.85
CA GLY A 651 -12.16 -42.14 18.00
C GLY A 651 -12.51 -40.74 18.49
N GLU A 652 -12.86 -39.84 17.57
CA GLU A 652 -13.28 -38.47 17.86
C GLU A 652 -14.26 -37.99 16.78
N GLY A 653 -15.28 -37.23 17.17
CA GLY A 653 -16.29 -36.70 16.25
C GLY A 653 -16.78 -35.30 16.59
N ARG A 654 -17.55 -34.71 15.67
CA ARG A 654 -18.13 -33.36 15.77
C ARG A 654 -19.53 -33.30 15.16
N ALA A 655 -20.42 -32.52 15.76
CA ALA A 655 -21.68 -32.11 15.15
C ALA A 655 -21.92 -30.61 15.32
N ARG A 656 -22.62 -30.00 14.36
CA ARG A 656 -23.01 -28.59 14.42
C ARG A 656 -24.25 -28.40 15.29
N LEU A 657 -24.31 -27.28 15.98
CA LEU A 657 -25.52 -26.78 16.62
C LEU A 657 -26.51 -26.35 15.51
N PRO A 658 -27.83 -26.58 15.67
CA PRO A 658 -28.82 -26.26 14.64
C PRO A 658 -29.08 -24.76 14.47
N ARG A 659 -28.66 -23.94 15.45
CA ARG A 659 -28.88 -22.49 15.54
C ARG A 659 -27.85 -21.86 16.48
N GLU A 660 -27.92 -20.54 16.63
CA GLU A 660 -27.23 -19.83 17.72
C GLU A 660 -28.00 -20.01 19.04
N ILE A 661 -27.26 -20.18 20.14
CA ILE A 661 -27.76 -20.33 21.53
C ILE A 661 -27.18 -19.20 22.38
N VAL A 662 -28.02 -18.32 22.91
CA VAL A 662 -27.57 -17.15 23.69
C VAL A 662 -27.31 -17.52 25.17
N PRO A 663 -26.59 -16.70 25.96
CA PRO A 663 -26.47 -16.88 27.41
C PRO A 663 -27.82 -17.06 28.11
N GLY A 664 -27.92 -18.05 28.99
CA GLY A 664 -29.15 -18.43 29.70
C GLY A 664 -30.18 -19.17 28.84
N GLU A 665 -29.81 -19.67 27.66
CA GLU A 665 -30.71 -20.41 26.77
C GLU A 665 -30.39 -21.91 26.72
N GLU A 666 -31.43 -22.73 26.64
CA GLU A 666 -31.34 -24.18 26.48
C GLU A 666 -31.27 -24.63 25.01
N LEU A 667 -30.46 -25.66 24.75
CA LEU A 667 -30.44 -26.45 23.52
C LEU A 667 -30.74 -27.91 23.83
N THR A 668 -31.82 -28.44 23.26
CA THR A 668 -32.01 -29.89 23.10
C THR A 668 -31.59 -30.31 21.69
N GLN A 669 -30.72 -31.32 21.57
CA GLN A 669 -30.23 -31.83 20.28
C GLN A 669 -29.94 -33.34 20.33
N GLU A 670 -30.11 -34.02 19.20
CA GLU A 670 -29.61 -35.38 18.99
C GLU A 670 -28.20 -35.36 18.38
N LEU A 671 -27.29 -36.15 18.96
CA LEU A 671 -25.91 -36.32 18.55
C LEU A 671 -25.65 -37.77 18.11
N ALA A 672 -25.08 -37.96 16.92
CA ALA A 672 -24.60 -39.27 16.47
C ALA A 672 -23.21 -39.57 17.03
N ILE A 673 -23.09 -40.68 17.75
CA ILE A 673 -21.81 -41.27 18.16
C ILE A 673 -21.47 -42.38 17.16
N GLY A 674 -20.31 -42.27 16.51
CA GLY A 674 -19.78 -43.28 15.59
C GLY A 674 -18.84 -44.23 16.31
N TRP A 675 -19.05 -45.53 16.16
CA TRP A 675 -18.32 -46.57 16.89
C TRP A 675 -17.14 -47.13 16.07
N PRO A 676 -15.93 -47.25 16.66
CA PRO A 676 -14.79 -47.96 16.10
C PRO A 676 -15.10 -49.34 15.50
N GLN A 677 -14.25 -49.79 14.58
CA GLN A 677 -14.38 -51.11 13.96
C GLN A 677 -13.93 -52.26 14.88
N GLU A 678 -13.19 -51.96 15.94
CA GLU A 678 -12.67 -52.94 16.89
C GLU A 678 -13.62 -53.09 18.10
N PRO A 679 -14.21 -54.28 18.33
CA PRO A 679 -15.06 -54.53 19.49
C PRO A 679 -14.25 -54.51 20.79
N GLY A 680 -14.83 -53.95 21.86
CA GLY A 680 -14.12 -53.78 23.13
C GLY A 680 -14.85 -52.85 24.09
N ARG A 681 -14.19 -52.53 25.20
CA ARG A 681 -14.64 -51.48 26.14
C ARG A 681 -13.92 -50.19 25.81
N TYR A 682 -14.69 -49.11 25.83
CA TYR A 682 -14.20 -47.76 25.55
C TYR A 682 -14.78 -46.79 26.56
N ARG A 683 -13.99 -45.79 26.95
CA ARG A 683 -14.49 -44.61 27.66
C ARG A 683 -15.02 -43.62 26.62
N LEU A 684 -16.32 -43.39 26.63
CA LEU A 684 -16.96 -42.33 25.86
C LEU A 684 -17.01 -41.05 26.70
N GLU A 685 -16.51 -39.96 26.14
CA GLU A 685 -16.70 -38.59 26.65
C GLU A 685 -17.51 -37.79 25.62
N VAL A 686 -18.55 -37.08 26.07
CA VAL A 686 -19.39 -36.21 25.24
C VAL A 686 -19.46 -34.84 25.90
N ASP A 687 -19.14 -33.80 25.14
CA ASP A 687 -19.01 -32.45 25.64
C ASP A 687 -19.15 -31.42 24.51
N LEU A 688 -19.32 -30.14 24.87
CA LEU A 688 -19.20 -29.05 23.92
C LEU A 688 -17.72 -28.68 23.73
N VAL A 689 -17.39 -28.23 22.52
CA VAL A 689 -16.04 -27.75 22.17
C VAL A 689 -16.15 -26.41 21.48
N ARG A 690 -15.39 -25.42 21.95
CA ARG A 690 -15.18 -24.15 21.24
C ARG A 690 -13.89 -24.31 20.45
N GLU A 691 -14.01 -24.44 19.13
CA GLU A 691 -12.92 -24.91 18.27
C GLU A 691 -11.66 -24.05 18.28
N ASP A 692 -10.52 -24.70 18.01
CA ASP A 692 -9.14 -24.28 18.35
C ASP A 692 -8.87 -23.98 19.85
N LEU A 693 -9.86 -23.57 20.65
CA LEU A 693 -9.70 -23.03 22.00
C LEU A 693 -9.59 -24.14 23.08
N ALA A 694 -10.70 -24.79 23.40
CA ALA A 694 -10.82 -25.77 24.48
C ALA A 694 -12.14 -26.56 24.38
N TRP A 695 -12.17 -27.74 24.99
CA TRP A 695 -13.43 -28.36 25.42
C TRP A 695 -13.94 -27.65 26.68
N PHE A 696 -15.23 -27.71 26.93
CA PHE A 696 -15.83 -27.00 28.06
C PHE A 696 -15.34 -27.64 29.37
N GLY A 697 -15.30 -28.98 29.41
CA GLY A 697 -14.76 -29.76 30.52
C GLY A 697 -13.28 -29.53 30.86
N ASP A 698 -12.45 -29.15 29.87
CA ASP A 698 -11.01 -28.86 30.05
C ASP A 698 -10.77 -27.72 31.08
N THR A 699 -11.78 -26.88 31.35
CA THR A 699 -11.64 -25.71 32.24
C THR A 699 -11.92 -25.98 33.72
N GLY A 700 -12.25 -27.23 34.08
CA GLY A 700 -12.33 -27.68 35.48
C GLY A 700 -13.63 -28.38 35.88
N GLY A 701 -14.62 -28.46 34.99
CA GLY A 701 -15.87 -29.19 35.24
C GLY A 701 -15.81 -30.68 34.89
N GLY A 702 -14.90 -31.09 34.00
CA GLY A 702 -15.00 -32.37 33.30
C GLY A 702 -16.04 -32.35 32.17
N PRO A 703 -16.01 -33.32 31.24
CA PRO A 703 -16.95 -33.37 30.12
C PRO A 703 -18.40 -33.55 30.60
N LEU A 704 -19.36 -32.98 29.86
CA LEU A 704 -20.79 -33.01 30.21
C LEU A 704 -21.34 -34.43 30.46
N LEU A 705 -20.83 -35.44 29.74
CA LEU A 705 -20.99 -36.86 30.07
C LEU A 705 -19.66 -37.60 29.88
N ALA A 706 -19.32 -38.53 30.79
CA ALA A 706 -18.26 -39.51 30.59
C ALA A 706 -18.56 -40.85 31.27
N GLY A 707 -18.16 -41.95 30.63
CA GLY A 707 -18.34 -43.29 31.18
C GLY A 707 -17.94 -44.43 30.23
N GLU A 708 -17.89 -45.64 30.78
CA GLU A 708 -17.58 -46.87 30.05
C GLU A 708 -18.76 -47.34 29.18
N VAL A 709 -18.48 -47.73 27.94
CA VAL A 709 -19.45 -48.28 26.98
C VAL A 709 -18.86 -49.51 26.27
N GLU A 710 -19.70 -50.51 25.98
CA GLU A 710 -19.25 -51.77 25.37
C GLU A 710 -19.61 -51.82 23.87
N ILE A 711 -18.60 -51.90 23.00
CA ILE A 711 -18.78 -52.03 21.55
C ILE A 711 -18.82 -53.52 21.20
N THR A 712 -19.99 -53.99 20.81
CA THR A 712 -20.22 -55.39 20.42
C THR A 712 -19.76 -55.66 18.99
N PRO A 713 -19.31 -56.89 18.66
CA PRO A 713 -18.99 -57.27 17.30
C PRO A 713 -20.18 -57.06 16.35
N ARG A 714 -19.90 -56.55 15.15
CA ARG A 714 -20.87 -56.54 14.06
C ARG A 714 -21.24 -58.00 13.73
N PRO A 715 -22.52 -58.37 13.64
CA PRO A 715 -22.90 -59.71 13.18
C PRO A 715 -22.29 -60.00 11.81
N GLY A 716 -21.89 -61.26 11.59
CA GLY A 716 -21.49 -61.73 10.27
C GLY A 716 -22.65 -61.69 9.27
N PRO A 717 -22.35 -61.81 7.97
CA PRO A 717 -23.37 -61.90 6.91
C PRO A 717 -24.22 -63.18 7.01
#